data_AF-A0A7R9B1P7-F1
#
_entry.id   AF-A0A7R9B1P7-F1
#
_cell.length_a   1.000
_cell.length_b   1.000
_cell.length_c   1.000
_cell.angle_alpha   90.00
_cell.angle_beta   90.00
_cell.angle_gamma   90.00
#
_symmetry.space_group_name_H-M   'P 1'
#
loop_
_entity.id
_entity.type
_entity.pdbx_description
1 polymer ?
#
loop_
_entity_poly.entity_id
_entity_poly.type
_entity_poly.pdbx_seq_one_letter_code
_entity_poly.pdbx_strand_id
1 'polypeptide(L)'
;MAEAEGVKNQDMWTPFKELQSVVDAVLANPAPGALTQLKQVLRKHKQNFITLLKNPPKNAESREKLRKGISECIHLPGMGYQILSKELVDEAIIISDMYDLNEILAIDLLCTAQQQLQFHPGLNRGLVAILLYYDGRKALVSALRSLVHVRKGFSWAGNYPPEIVDYITLYTNKIMEDGVLLKILDLLECLDLSKELELLQHNRALGGPKHQHQVVEQFQEIRQALADIIFLWTAQTGLPKEPTFKLINRLKSCKIQDEVSGGMDGVNLALEMALLCAVDLSLLHRMEDGAELVRNLPLLSDSSFIPALVRELSQCVKPWECLGLQAMTQLAWALALTTLRLSPSNLYTDRTVKLNTTSALANYTTEQFYLQRLHTLITDFLVLMPTKVKELRNRGDETARTVQVYAHEGLEPPASLTHHFEHLLLTVERFYRDNPLGLELALDFWCPTDTTKHSTIYLYGIPSKQSSWGSIFFLAQLQSPRVLRSRVSPFPSITDSALLVTYSRVAGARSSSWLSYRVHESCGRGLPISAVSPLFWVVLFKFVRMAGEMLPPTLFVPYLKMLRSIASSPQCSRYAFNMLKENSSNNLSWDHFFSSLERYYNNLRQELPPSTDTVYRHRVYPRGITPQEIQGLQAVLGVTRTVAEYDDCAQVALCENPHWNALNILLGLVSCSVPIPLKAELLLTLAALARSPNTAATLWHSLEASQILTTVPSISSYQPRGVQVHNDYSLLTDATQNCMQ
;
A
#
# COMPACT_ATOMS: atom_id res chain seq x y z
N MET A 1 53.06 -24.68 -23.28
CA MET A 1 51.58 -24.69 -23.15
C MET A 1 51.18 -23.37 -22.54
N ALA A 2 50.84 -22.40 -23.39
CA ALA A 2 50.32 -21.12 -22.96
C ALA A 2 48.85 -21.33 -22.55
N GLU A 3 48.50 -20.93 -21.33
CA GLU A 3 47.11 -20.84 -20.89
C GLU A 3 46.39 -19.86 -21.83
N ALA A 4 45.34 -20.34 -22.48
CA ALA A 4 44.46 -19.52 -23.28
C ALA A 4 43.74 -18.54 -22.36
N GLU A 5 44.11 -17.26 -22.39
CA GLU A 5 43.26 -16.18 -21.92
C GLU A 5 41.91 -16.30 -22.65
N GLY A 6 40.87 -16.72 -21.91
CA GLY A 6 39.55 -17.00 -22.46
C GLY A 6 39.00 -15.80 -23.22
N VAL A 7 38.74 -15.98 -24.52
CA VAL A 7 38.13 -14.96 -25.37
C VAL A 7 36.72 -14.68 -24.85
N LYS A 8 36.51 -13.51 -24.23
CA LYS A 8 35.23 -13.15 -23.62
C LYS A 8 34.18 -12.88 -24.69
N ASN A 9 33.03 -13.56 -24.60
CA ASN A 9 31.88 -13.39 -25.47
C ASN A 9 31.32 -11.96 -25.35
N GLN A 10 31.10 -11.28 -26.48
CA GLN A 10 30.65 -9.87 -26.53
C GLN A 10 29.18 -9.72 -26.94
N ASP A 11 28.40 -10.82 -26.90
CA ASP A 11 26.99 -10.83 -27.24
C ASP A 11 26.11 -9.88 -26.37
N MET A 12 24.82 -9.82 -26.70
CA MET A 12 23.83 -8.97 -26.02
C MET A 12 23.27 -9.56 -24.70
N TRP A 13 23.81 -10.69 -24.20
CA TRP A 13 23.27 -11.41 -23.04
C TRP A 13 24.33 -11.69 -21.97
N THR A 14 25.36 -12.47 -22.31
CA THR A 14 26.42 -12.95 -21.43
C THR A 14 27.07 -11.83 -20.63
N PRO A 15 27.53 -10.71 -21.24
CA PRO A 15 28.16 -9.62 -20.48
C PRO A 15 27.21 -8.95 -19.48
N PHE A 16 25.91 -8.90 -19.77
CA PHE A 16 24.92 -8.28 -18.87
C PHE A 16 24.51 -9.22 -17.73
N LYS A 17 24.46 -10.53 -17.97
CA LYS A 17 24.29 -11.53 -16.90
C LYS A 17 25.47 -11.57 -15.95
N GLU A 18 26.70 -11.49 -16.47
CA GLU A 18 27.90 -11.36 -15.65
C GLU A 18 27.84 -10.09 -14.79
N LEU A 19 27.49 -8.95 -15.39
CA LEU A 19 27.32 -7.68 -14.67
C LEU A 19 26.30 -7.80 -13.53
N GLN A 20 25.10 -8.31 -13.81
CA GLN A 20 24.06 -8.49 -12.81
C GLN A 20 24.53 -9.44 -11.70
N SER A 21 25.11 -10.58 -12.06
CA SER A 21 25.60 -11.57 -11.10
C SER A 21 26.67 -11.00 -10.17
N VAL A 22 27.60 -10.19 -10.69
CA VAL A 22 28.63 -9.56 -9.86
C VAL A 22 28.02 -8.50 -8.94
N VAL A 23 27.11 -7.66 -9.44
CA VAL A 23 26.42 -6.66 -8.61
C VAL A 23 25.64 -7.35 -7.50
N ASP A 24 24.80 -8.33 -7.82
CA ASP A 24 23.98 -9.03 -6.84
C ASP A 24 24.84 -9.78 -5.81
N ALA A 25 25.93 -10.43 -6.22
CA ALA A 25 26.85 -11.11 -5.31
C ALA A 25 27.52 -10.13 -4.33
N VAL A 26 27.99 -8.97 -4.81
CA VAL A 26 28.62 -7.94 -3.97
C VAL A 26 27.63 -7.38 -2.95
N LEU A 27 26.36 -7.23 -3.34
CA LEU A 27 25.32 -6.69 -2.46
C LEU A 27 24.76 -7.71 -1.48
N ALA A 28 24.72 -8.99 -1.85
CA ALA A 28 24.22 -10.06 -0.97
C ALA A 28 25.24 -10.43 0.12
N ASN A 29 26.53 -10.57 -0.23
CA ASN A 29 27.59 -10.90 0.71
C ASN A 29 28.96 -10.36 0.23
N PRO A 30 29.41 -9.19 0.71
CA PRO A 30 30.62 -8.56 0.22
C PRO A 30 31.88 -9.32 0.67
N ALA A 31 32.39 -10.20 -0.20
CA ALA A 31 33.65 -10.90 0.00
C ALA A 31 34.89 -9.97 -0.02
N PRO A 32 36.04 -10.39 0.54
CA PRO A 32 37.29 -9.63 0.41
C PRO A 32 37.62 -9.35 -1.06
N GLY A 33 37.84 -8.09 -1.42
CA GLY A 33 38.10 -7.67 -2.81
C GLY A 33 36.85 -7.40 -3.67
N ALA A 34 35.63 -7.54 -3.11
CA ALA A 34 34.36 -7.24 -3.78
C ALA A 34 34.32 -5.85 -4.42
N LEU A 35 34.83 -4.82 -3.73
CA LEU A 35 34.89 -3.45 -4.26
C LEU A 35 35.75 -3.33 -5.52
N THR A 36 36.86 -4.07 -5.59
CA THR A 36 37.76 -4.07 -6.75
C THR A 36 37.07 -4.71 -7.95
N GLN A 37 36.40 -5.85 -7.73
CA GLN A 37 35.62 -6.54 -8.76
C GLN A 37 34.48 -5.65 -9.26
N LEU A 38 33.75 -5.00 -8.34
CA LEU A 38 32.68 -4.06 -8.67
C LEU A 38 33.21 -2.88 -9.51
N LYS A 39 34.33 -2.27 -9.10
CA LYS A 39 34.99 -1.19 -9.86
C LYS A 39 35.33 -1.62 -11.28
N GLN A 40 35.86 -2.82 -11.47
CA GLN A 40 36.26 -3.34 -12.78
C GLN A 40 35.03 -3.56 -13.68
N VAL A 41 33.99 -4.23 -13.17
CA VAL A 41 32.79 -4.53 -13.98
C VAL A 41 32.01 -3.25 -14.32
N LEU A 42 31.87 -2.32 -13.37
CA LEU A 42 31.17 -1.05 -13.63
C LEU A 42 31.93 -0.14 -14.59
N ARG A 43 33.27 -0.18 -14.60
CA ARG A 43 34.06 0.52 -15.63
C ARG A 43 33.82 -0.07 -17.02
N LYS A 44 33.85 -1.40 -17.16
CA LYS A 44 33.59 -2.11 -18.43
C LYS A 44 32.21 -1.77 -19.00
N HIS A 45 31.19 -1.66 -18.15
CA HIS A 45 29.81 -1.45 -18.57
C HIS A 45 29.33 0.01 -18.50
N LYS A 46 30.21 0.99 -18.23
CA LYS A 46 29.82 2.40 -18.10
C LYS A 46 29.06 2.93 -19.31
N GLN A 47 29.55 2.65 -20.53
CA GLN A 47 28.89 3.12 -21.75
C GLN A 47 27.48 2.54 -21.91
N ASN A 48 27.25 1.27 -21.50
CA ASN A 48 25.95 0.62 -21.57
C ASN A 48 24.91 1.30 -20.66
N PHE A 49 25.31 1.81 -19.49
CA PHE A 49 24.42 2.60 -18.65
C PHE A 49 24.19 4.03 -19.17
N ILE A 50 25.18 4.63 -19.84
CA ILE A 50 25.03 5.95 -20.46
C ILE A 50 24.06 5.88 -21.65
N THR A 51 24.21 4.89 -22.54
CA THR A 51 23.34 4.75 -23.71
C THR A 51 22.01 4.09 -23.40
N LEU A 52 21.96 3.30 -22.32
CA LEU A 52 20.83 2.56 -21.75
C LEU A 52 19.87 1.95 -22.78
N LEU A 53 19.96 0.63 -22.95
CA LEU A 53 19.12 -0.16 -23.87
C LEU A 53 19.20 0.22 -25.36
N LYS A 54 19.96 1.25 -25.75
CA LYS A 54 20.22 1.55 -27.16
C LYS A 54 21.13 0.49 -27.78
N ASN A 55 20.66 -0.14 -28.85
CA ASN A 55 21.46 -1.11 -29.60
C ASN A 55 22.58 -0.41 -30.39
N PRO A 56 23.76 -1.03 -30.51
CA PRO A 56 24.72 -0.67 -31.55
C PRO A 56 24.08 -0.90 -32.93
N PRO A 57 24.00 0.12 -33.80
CA PRO A 57 23.19 0.05 -35.01
C PRO A 57 23.80 -0.88 -36.08
N LYS A 58 22.99 -1.17 -37.10
CA LYS A 58 23.43 -1.91 -38.29
C LYS A 58 24.65 -1.29 -38.96
N ASN A 59 25.50 -2.13 -39.54
CA ASN A 59 26.70 -1.70 -40.24
C ASN A 59 26.87 -2.47 -41.55
N ALA A 60 26.93 -1.74 -42.67
CA ALA A 60 27.00 -2.34 -44.00
C ALA A 60 28.24 -3.22 -44.21
N GLU A 61 29.39 -2.86 -43.64
CA GLU A 61 30.62 -3.67 -43.71
C GLU A 61 30.48 -4.96 -42.90
N SER A 62 29.87 -4.88 -41.72
CA SER A 62 29.58 -6.04 -40.86
C SER A 62 28.62 -7.00 -41.55
N ARG A 63 27.58 -6.47 -42.20
CA ARG A 63 26.61 -7.24 -42.98
C ARG A 63 27.25 -7.94 -44.17
N GLU A 64 28.11 -7.25 -44.90
CA GLU A 64 28.82 -7.83 -46.04
C GLU A 64 29.82 -8.90 -45.59
N LYS A 65 30.57 -8.64 -44.52
CA LYS A 65 31.45 -9.64 -43.90
C LYS A 65 30.69 -10.88 -43.49
N LEU A 66 29.51 -10.72 -42.89
CA LEU A 66 28.67 -11.83 -42.47
C LEU A 66 28.17 -12.68 -43.66
N ARG A 67 27.77 -12.02 -44.76
CA ARG A 67 27.36 -12.69 -46.01
C ARG A 67 28.49 -13.48 -46.65
N LYS A 68 29.71 -12.92 -46.68
CA LYS A 68 30.90 -13.64 -47.16
C LYS A 68 31.22 -14.88 -46.32
N GLY A 69 30.86 -14.86 -45.04
CA GLY A 69 30.99 -16.00 -44.13
C GLY A 69 30.31 -17.29 -44.59
N ILE A 70 29.39 -17.24 -45.56
CA ILE A 70 28.76 -18.43 -46.15
C ILE A 70 29.75 -19.23 -47.01
N SER A 71 30.63 -18.54 -47.74
CA SER A 71 31.59 -19.15 -48.68
C SER A 71 33.05 -19.04 -48.23
N GLU A 72 33.36 -18.06 -47.40
CA GLU A 72 34.71 -17.74 -46.94
C GLU A 72 34.83 -17.92 -45.43
N CYS A 73 36.03 -18.25 -44.97
CA CYS A 73 36.31 -18.35 -43.54
C CYS A 73 36.47 -16.95 -42.94
N ILE A 74 35.54 -16.54 -42.07
CA ILE A 74 35.56 -15.23 -41.43
C ILE A 74 35.90 -15.34 -39.95
N HIS A 75 36.60 -14.35 -39.43
CA HIS A 75 36.86 -14.25 -37.99
C HIS A 75 35.70 -13.57 -37.27
N LEU A 76 35.05 -14.29 -36.36
CA LEU A 76 34.03 -13.80 -35.43
C LEU A 76 34.63 -13.61 -34.03
N PRO A 77 34.33 -12.50 -33.32
CA PRO A 77 34.73 -12.31 -31.93
C PRO A 77 34.25 -13.48 -31.05
N GLY A 78 35.09 -14.01 -30.15
CA GLY A 78 34.69 -15.13 -29.28
C GLY A 78 34.68 -16.52 -29.93
N MET A 79 34.50 -16.60 -31.26
CA MET A 79 34.36 -17.88 -31.97
C MET A 79 35.54 -18.22 -32.89
N GLY A 80 36.41 -17.25 -33.16
CA GLY A 80 37.55 -17.43 -34.07
C GLY A 80 37.12 -17.53 -35.53
N TYR A 81 37.89 -18.27 -36.33
CA TYR A 81 37.66 -18.43 -37.76
C TYR A 81 36.61 -19.51 -38.04
N GLN A 82 35.50 -19.14 -38.67
CA GLN A 82 34.39 -20.05 -39.01
C GLN A 82 33.86 -19.83 -40.43
N ILE A 83 33.33 -20.90 -41.02
CA ILE A 83 32.42 -20.86 -42.17
C ILE A 83 31.01 -21.04 -41.62
N LEU A 84 30.08 -20.18 -42.03
CA LEU A 84 28.74 -20.08 -41.49
C LEU A 84 27.72 -20.75 -42.42
N SER A 85 26.67 -21.32 -41.82
CA SER A 85 25.53 -21.78 -42.61
C SER A 85 24.71 -20.61 -43.11
N LYS A 86 24.10 -20.76 -44.30
CA LYS A 86 23.19 -19.75 -44.86
C LYS A 86 22.02 -19.44 -43.90
N GLU A 87 21.45 -20.47 -43.27
CA GLU A 87 20.35 -20.30 -42.30
C GLU A 87 20.75 -19.41 -41.12
N LEU A 88 21.95 -19.60 -40.55
CA LEU A 88 22.43 -18.79 -39.44
C LEU A 88 22.66 -17.32 -39.84
N VAL A 89 23.18 -17.08 -41.05
CA VAL A 89 23.37 -15.73 -41.59
C VAL A 89 22.04 -15.04 -41.85
N ASP A 90 21.06 -15.76 -42.42
CA ASP A 90 19.72 -15.24 -42.69
C ASP A 90 18.99 -14.89 -41.37
N GLU A 91 19.07 -15.75 -40.34
CA GLU A 91 18.53 -15.47 -39.00
C GLU A 91 19.19 -14.24 -38.35
N ALA A 92 20.52 -14.11 -38.43
CA ALA A 92 21.25 -12.97 -37.88
C ALA A 92 20.84 -11.66 -38.56
N ILE A 93 20.63 -11.70 -39.88
CA ILE A 93 20.10 -10.58 -40.66
C ILE A 93 18.69 -10.20 -40.22
N ILE A 94 17.80 -11.17 -39.97
CA ILE A 94 16.43 -10.91 -39.49
C ILE A 94 16.47 -10.20 -38.13
N ILE A 95 17.22 -10.72 -37.16
CA ILE A 95 17.35 -10.09 -35.83
C ILE A 95 17.96 -8.70 -35.93
N SER A 96 18.99 -8.54 -36.78
CA SER A 96 19.64 -7.27 -37.06
C SER A 96 18.65 -6.24 -37.61
N ASP A 97 17.77 -6.62 -38.54
CA ASP A 97 16.77 -5.73 -39.12
C ASP A 97 15.62 -5.42 -38.16
N MET A 98 15.17 -6.39 -37.35
CA MET A 98 14.11 -6.20 -36.37
C MET A 98 14.47 -5.14 -35.33
N TYR A 99 15.71 -5.16 -34.82
CA TYR A 99 16.12 -4.35 -33.67
C TYR A 99 17.11 -3.24 -34.01
N ASP A 100 17.39 -3.00 -35.30
CA ASP A 100 18.50 -2.16 -35.76
C ASP A 100 19.79 -2.48 -34.97
N LEU A 101 20.15 -3.77 -34.99
CA LEU A 101 21.27 -4.31 -34.24
C LEU A 101 22.41 -4.66 -35.19
N ASN A 102 23.65 -4.35 -34.80
CA ASN A 102 24.84 -4.74 -35.54
C ASN A 102 24.85 -6.25 -35.84
N GLU A 103 25.15 -6.60 -37.08
CA GLU A 103 25.09 -7.96 -37.59
C GLU A 103 26.02 -8.94 -36.86
N ILE A 104 27.18 -8.47 -36.36
CA ILE A 104 28.11 -9.31 -35.59
C ILE A 104 27.52 -9.65 -34.22
N LEU A 105 26.86 -8.70 -33.56
CA LEU A 105 26.19 -8.94 -32.27
C LEU A 105 24.96 -9.83 -32.42
N ALA A 106 24.25 -9.72 -33.55
CA ALA A 106 23.10 -10.57 -33.85
C ALA A 106 23.53 -12.03 -34.05
N ILE A 107 24.64 -12.30 -34.75
CA ILE A 107 25.15 -13.67 -34.88
C ILE A 107 25.75 -14.19 -33.57
N ASP A 108 26.50 -13.38 -32.81
CA ASP A 108 27.03 -13.80 -31.50
C ASP A 108 25.89 -14.21 -30.56
N LEU A 109 24.78 -13.45 -30.55
CA LEU A 109 23.58 -13.79 -29.79
C LEU A 109 22.95 -15.12 -30.22
N LEU A 110 22.84 -15.39 -31.53
CA LEU A 110 22.31 -16.66 -32.06
C LEU A 110 23.22 -17.83 -31.72
N CYS A 111 24.53 -17.62 -31.76
CA CYS A 111 25.51 -18.62 -31.39
C CYS A 111 25.43 -18.94 -29.89
N THR A 112 25.23 -17.94 -29.04
CA THR A 112 24.94 -18.16 -27.61
C THR A 112 23.62 -18.88 -27.43
N ALA A 113 22.57 -18.52 -28.19
CA ALA A 113 21.30 -19.21 -28.18
C ALA A 113 21.42 -20.70 -28.57
N GLN A 114 22.28 -21.03 -29.55
CA GLN A 114 22.59 -22.40 -29.94
C GLN A 114 23.16 -23.22 -28.77
N GLN A 115 24.04 -22.62 -27.96
CA GLN A 115 24.61 -23.27 -26.77
C GLN A 115 23.57 -23.42 -25.65
N GLN A 116 22.59 -22.50 -25.56
CA GLN A 116 21.55 -22.53 -24.54
C GLN A 116 20.37 -23.46 -24.88
N LEU A 117 20.27 -24.01 -26.10
CA LEU A 117 19.15 -24.85 -26.53
C LEU A 117 18.81 -26.00 -25.57
N GLN A 118 19.83 -26.59 -24.92
CA GLN A 118 19.64 -27.67 -23.94
C GLN A 118 18.75 -27.28 -22.74
N PHE A 119 18.69 -25.99 -22.40
CA PHE A 119 17.87 -25.47 -21.30
C PHE A 119 16.48 -25.00 -21.75
N HIS A 120 16.22 -25.02 -23.06
CA HIS A 120 14.99 -24.53 -23.67
C HIS A 120 14.36 -25.59 -24.59
N PRO A 121 13.90 -26.73 -24.04
CA PRO A 121 13.36 -27.82 -24.83
C PRO A 121 12.14 -27.39 -25.63
N GLY A 122 12.11 -27.75 -26.91
CA GLY A 122 11.00 -27.46 -27.82
C GLY A 122 11.03 -26.07 -28.47
N LEU A 123 12.06 -25.25 -28.21
CA LEU A 123 12.29 -23.99 -28.91
C LEU A 123 13.40 -24.14 -29.96
N ASN A 124 13.29 -23.37 -31.04
CA ASN A 124 14.37 -23.25 -32.01
C ASN A 124 15.37 -22.15 -31.59
N ARG A 125 16.54 -22.12 -32.23
CA ARG A 125 17.62 -21.16 -31.93
C ARG A 125 17.15 -19.70 -31.97
N GLY A 126 16.38 -19.32 -32.99
CA GLY A 126 15.86 -17.96 -33.13
C GLY A 126 14.96 -17.54 -31.96
N LEU A 127 14.02 -18.40 -31.54
CA LEU A 127 13.15 -18.12 -30.39
C LEU A 127 13.92 -18.02 -29.07
N VAL A 128 14.97 -18.82 -28.91
CA VAL A 128 15.87 -18.72 -27.75
C VAL A 128 16.66 -17.40 -27.80
N ALA A 129 17.15 -16.98 -28.97
CA ALA A 129 17.84 -15.70 -29.12
C ALA A 129 16.97 -14.51 -28.71
N ILE A 130 15.67 -14.52 -29.02
CA ILE A 130 14.71 -13.50 -28.55
C ILE A 130 14.60 -13.49 -27.02
N LEU A 131 14.52 -14.66 -26.37
CA LEU A 131 14.51 -14.73 -24.90
C LEU A 131 15.81 -14.19 -24.29
N LEU A 132 16.96 -14.54 -24.87
CA LEU A 132 18.25 -14.04 -24.39
C LEU A 132 18.41 -12.53 -24.62
N TYR A 133 17.84 -11.98 -25.70
CA TYR A 133 17.84 -10.55 -25.97
C TYR A 133 17.13 -9.76 -24.86
N TYR A 134 15.91 -10.15 -24.48
CA TYR A 134 15.19 -9.48 -23.40
C TYR A 134 15.79 -9.79 -22.03
N ASP A 135 16.23 -11.02 -21.75
CA ASP A 135 16.89 -11.35 -20.48
C ASP A 135 18.18 -10.54 -20.28
N GLY A 136 18.96 -10.30 -21.33
CA GLY A 136 20.16 -9.47 -21.27
C GLY A 136 19.84 -8.01 -20.94
N ARG A 137 18.83 -7.44 -21.60
CA ARG A 137 18.33 -6.09 -21.32
C ARG A 137 17.76 -5.97 -19.90
N LYS A 138 16.99 -6.97 -19.45
CA LYS A 138 16.49 -7.09 -18.08
C LYS A 138 17.65 -7.11 -17.08
N ALA A 139 18.71 -7.88 -17.35
CA ALA A 139 19.88 -7.96 -16.49
C ALA A 139 20.60 -6.61 -16.36
N LEU A 140 20.78 -5.88 -17.46
CA LEU A 140 21.37 -4.54 -17.46
C LEU A 140 20.56 -3.56 -16.61
N VAL A 141 19.24 -3.49 -16.82
CA VAL A 141 18.36 -2.58 -16.06
C VAL A 141 18.27 -3.00 -14.59
N SER A 142 18.20 -4.31 -14.31
CA SER A 142 18.17 -4.85 -12.94
C SER A 142 19.45 -4.50 -12.18
N ALA A 143 20.62 -4.60 -12.82
CA ALA A 143 21.88 -4.17 -12.21
C ALA A 143 21.86 -2.67 -11.88
N LEU A 144 21.37 -1.82 -12.79
CA LEU A 144 21.21 -0.38 -12.51
C LEU A 144 20.26 -0.14 -11.33
N ARG A 145 19.11 -0.83 -11.29
CA ARG A 145 18.14 -0.75 -10.20
C ARG A 145 18.77 -1.12 -8.86
N SER A 146 19.51 -2.23 -8.79
CA SER A 146 20.23 -2.67 -7.59
C SER A 146 21.25 -1.62 -7.13
N LEU A 147 22.01 -1.03 -8.06
CA LEU A 147 22.95 0.04 -7.74
C LEU A 147 22.24 1.27 -7.16
N VAL A 148 21.11 1.69 -7.77
CA VAL A 148 20.34 2.86 -7.32
C VAL A 148 19.71 2.62 -5.95
N HIS A 149 19.23 1.40 -5.67
CA HIS A 149 18.69 1.02 -4.38
C HIS A 149 19.70 1.21 -3.23
N VAL A 150 20.98 0.91 -3.49
CA VAL A 150 22.06 0.95 -2.48
C VAL A 150 22.65 2.35 -2.28
N ARG A 151 22.34 3.29 -3.17
CA ARG A 151 22.83 4.67 -3.07
C ARG A 151 22.51 5.27 -1.71
N LYS A 152 23.41 6.13 -1.24
CA LYS A 152 23.18 6.96 -0.06
C LYS A 152 22.01 7.92 -0.32
N GLY A 153 21.09 8.00 0.64
CA GLY A 153 19.93 8.88 0.57
C GLY A 153 19.13 8.94 1.88
N PHE A 154 17.91 9.47 1.78
CA PHE A 154 17.07 9.77 2.94
C PHE A 154 16.16 8.62 3.38
N SER A 155 15.55 7.92 2.43
CA SER A 155 14.41 7.03 2.72
C SER A 155 14.82 5.72 3.40
N TRP A 156 15.99 5.18 3.03
CA TRP A 156 16.54 3.99 3.68
C TRP A 156 18.06 3.99 3.65
N ALA A 157 18.63 3.24 4.59
CA ALA A 157 20.04 2.88 4.60
C ALA A 157 20.11 1.36 4.70
N GLY A 158 20.78 0.73 3.75
CA GLY A 158 21.06 -0.70 3.82
C GLY A 158 22.31 -0.98 4.65
N ASN A 159 22.42 -2.21 5.18
CA ASN A 159 23.58 -2.69 5.93
C ASN A 159 24.73 -3.07 4.99
N TYR A 160 25.20 -2.12 4.18
CA TYR A 160 26.29 -2.32 3.23
C TYR A 160 27.58 -1.64 3.71
N PRO A 161 28.78 -2.16 3.35
CA PRO A 161 30.04 -1.50 3.66
C PRO A 161 30.08 -0.07 3.09
N PRO A 162 30.50 0.94 3.88
CA PRO A 162 30.43 2.34 3.48
C PRO A 162 31.23 2.64 2.20
N GLU A 163 32.40 1.99 2.03
CA GLU A 163 33.23 2.15 0.83
C GLU A 163 32.51 1.73 -0.46
N ILE A 164 31.63 0.71 -0.39
CA ILE A 164 30.84 0.24 -1.52
C ILE A 164 29.72 1.25 -1.79
N VAL A 165 29.00 1.69 -0.76
CA VAL A 165 27.91 2.68 -0.87
C VAL A 165 28.44 3.99 -1.45
N ASP A 166 29.57 4.49 -0.95
CA ASP A 166 30.18 5.74 -1.41
C ASP A 166 30.62 5.64 -2.88
N TYR A 167 31.24 4.51 -3.26
CA TYR A 167 31.63 4.28 -4.65
C TYR A 167 30.41 4.17 -5.59
N ILE A 168 29.38 3.41 -5.20
CA ILE A 168 28.14 3.28 -5.98
C ILE A 168 27.49 4.65 -6.13
N THR A 169 27.38 5.43 -5.05
CA THR A 169 26.79 6.77 -5.06
C THR A 169 27.55 7.70 -6.01
N LEU A 170 28.88 7.73 -5.94
CA LEU A 170 29.73 8.51 -6.86
C LEU A 170 29.56 8.06 -8.31
N TYR A 171 29.53 6.75 -8.55
CA TYR A 171 29.39 6.18 -9.90
C TYR A 171 28.04 6.54 -10.52
N THR A 172 26.95 6.36 -9.78
CA THR A 172 25.60 6.64 -10.24
C THR A 172 25.33 8.16 -10.35
N ASN A 173 26.01 9.02 -9.57
CA ASN A 173 25.98 10.48 -9.79
C ASN A 173 26.48 10.85 -11.19
N LYS A 174 27.61 10.26 -11.63
CA LYS A 174 28.14 10.49 -12.98
C LYS A 174 27.16 10.06 -14.08
N ILE A 175 26.49 8.92 -13.88
CA ILE A 175 25.47 8.45 -14.82
C ILE A 175 24.24 9.38 -14.85
N MET A 176 23.88 9.98 -13.71
CA MET A 176 22.82 10.99 -13.66
C MET A 176 23.20 12.28 -14.39
N GLU A 177 24.44 12.75 -14.27
CA GLU A 177 24.96 13.88 -15.04
C GLU A 177 24.89 13.62 -16.56
N ASP A 178 25.06 12.36 -16.98
CA ASP A 178 24.88 11.91 -18.37
C ASP A 178 23.39 11.75 -18.79
N GLY A 179 22.43 12.19 -17.97
CA GLY A 179 21.01 12.30 -18.31
C GLY A 179 20.21 10.99 -18.26
N VAL A 180 20.64 10.00 -17.46
CA VAL A 180 19.97 8.67 -17.41
C VAL A 180 18.48 8.73 -17.06
N LEU A 181 18.07 9.66 -16.18
CA LEU A 181 16.68 9.76 -15.73
C LEU A 181 15.74 10.20 -16.85
N LEU A 182 16.16 11.16 -17.68
CA LEU A 182 15.40 11.58 -18.87
C LEU A 182 15.30 10.44 -19.88
N LYS A 183 16.42 9.74 -20.12
CA LYS A 183 16.47 8.57 -21.02
C LYS A 183 15.53 7.47 -20.56
N ILE A 184 15.45 7.19 -19.26
CA ILE A 184 14.52 6.20 -18.71
C ILE A 184 13.07 6.62 -18.98
N LEU A 185 12.74 7.89 -18.76
CA LEU A 185 11.39 8.41 -19.05
C LEU A 185 11.05 8.32 -20.55
N ASP A 186 11.99 8.65 -21.45
CA ASP A 186 11.85 8.46 -22.90
C ASP A 186 11.66 6.98 -23.27
N LEU A 187 12.47 6.09 -22.72
CA LEU A 187 12.37 4.65 -22.99
C LEU A 187 11.01 4.10 -22.60
N LEU A 188 10.48 4.51 -21.45
CA LEU A 188 9.18 4.04 -21.00
C LEU A 188 8.01 4.57 -21.85
N GLU A 189 8.18 5.69 -22.57
CA GLU A 189 7.22 6.16 -23.59
C GLU A 189 7.32 5.34 -24.88
N CYS A 190 8.52 4.90 -25.26
CA CYS A 190 8.78 4.13 -26.47
C CYS A 190 8.55 2.60 -26.33
N LEU A 191 8.69 2.05 -25.12
CA LEU A 191 8.51 0.62 -24.83
C LEU A 191 7.02 0.25 -24.76
N ASP A 192 6.41 0.12 -25.93
CA ASP A 192 5.02 -0.29 -26.13
C ASP A 192 4.93 -1.80 -26.39
N LEU A 193 4.28 -2.52 -25.47
CA LEU A 193 4.13 -3.98 -25.56
C LEU A 193 3.35 -4.39 -26.81
N SER A 194 2.36 -3.60 -27.24
CA SER A 194 1.50 -3.94 -28.38
C SER A 194 2.32 -3.91 -29.67
N LYS A 195 3.10 -2.84 -29.88
CA LYS A 195 3.99 -2.70 -31.03
C LYS A 195 5.09 -3.76 -31.06
N GLU A 196 5.60 -4.13 -29.88
CA GLU A 196 6.61 -5.17 -29.77
C GLU A 196 6.05 -6.54 -30.17
N LEU A 197 4.85 -6.89 -29.71
CA LEU A 197 4.19 -8.15 -30.09
C LEU A 197 3.87 -8.20 -31.58
N GLU A 198 3.45 -7.09 -32.18
CA GLU A 198 3.24 -6.98 -33.64
C GLU A 198 4.55 -7.21 -34.41
N LEU A 199 5.65 -6.59 -33.99
CA LEU A 199 6.98 -6.78 -34.60
C LEU A 199 7.43 -8.25 -34.53
N LEU A 200 7.30 -8.87 -33.36
CA LEU A 200 7.69 -10.27 -33.15
C LEU A 200 6.79 -11.23 -33.95
N GLN A 201 5.49 -10.98 -33.99
CA GLN A 201 4.54 -11.79 -34.76
C GLN A 201 4.82 -11.70 -36.26
N HIS A 202 5.07 -10.49 -36.78
CA HIS A 202 5.38 -10.26 -38.19
C HIS A 202 6.61 -11.06 -38.64
N ASN A 203 7.65 -11.09 -37.80
CA ASN A 203 8.91 -11.79 -38.09
C ASN A 203 8.92 -13.27 -37.66
N ARG A 204 7.77 -13.85 -37.28
CA ARG A 204 7.65 -15.24 -36.79
C ARG A 204 8.58 -15.54 -35.61
N ALA A 205 8.84 -14.53 -34.79
CA ALA A 205 9.72 -14.55 -33.62
C ALA A 205 8.94 -14.84 -32.31
N LEU A 206 7.67 -15.24 -32.40
CA LEU A 206 6.85 -15.72 -31.29
C LEU A 206 6.62 -17.23 -31.43
N GLY A 207 6.96 -17.97 -30.37
CA GLY A 207 6.70 -19.39 -30.25
C GLY A 207 5.29 -19.70 -29.74
N GLY A 208 5.12 -20.86 -29.13
CA GLY A 208 3.87 -21.24 -28.48
C GLY A 208 3.55 -20.39 -27.23
N PRO A 209 2.37 -20.62 -26.59
CA PRO A 209 1.87 -19.76 -25.50
C PRO A 209 2.86 -19.57 -24.34
N LYS A 210 3.66 -20.59 -24.02
CA LYS A 210 4.70 -20.50 -22.99
C LYS A 210 5.79 -19.49 -23.35
N HIS A 211 6.30 -19.54 -24.57
CA HIS A 211 7.33 -18.61 -25.05
C HIS A 211 6.79 -17.18 -25.10
N GLN A 212 5.57 -17.01 -25.62
CA GLN A 212 4.90 -15.71 -25.65
C GLN A 212 4.75 -15.13 -24.25
N HIS A 213 4.32 -15.93 -23.27
CA HIS A 213 4.22 -15.48 -21.88
C HIS A 213 5.57 -15.05 -21.30
N GLN A 214 6.65 -15.81 -21.55
CA GLN A 214 8.00 -15.46 -21.09
C GLN A 214 8.50 -14.15 -21.70
N VAL A 215 8.26 -13.91 -22.99
CA VAL A 215 8.64 -12.65 -23.65
C VAL A 215 7.85 -11.48 -23.06
N VAL A 216 6.53 -11.63 -22.89
CA VAL A 216 5.67 -10.60 -22.30
C VAL A 216 6.11 -10.27 -20.86
N GLU A 217 6.38 -11.30 -20.05
CA GLU A 217 6.85 -11.16 -18.68
C GLU A 217 8.17 -10.39 -18.62
N GLN A 218 9.19 -10.82 -19.39
CA GLN A 218 10.49 -10.13 -19.43
C GLN A 218 10.38 -8.69 -19.91
N PHE A 219 9.53 -8.41 -20.91
CA PHE A 219 9.28 -7.06 -21.41
C PHE A 219 8.63 -6.18 -20.33
N GLN A 220 7.63 -6.69 -19.62
CA GLN A 220 6.97 -5.99 -18.52
C GLN A 220 7.93 -5.77 -17.34
N GLU A 221 8.78 -6.75 -17.00
CA GLU A 221 9.80 -6.62 -15.97
C GLU A 221 10.85 -5.55 -16.30
N ILE A 222 11.26 -5.41 -17.57
CA ILE A 222 12.14 -4.32 -18.02
C ILE A 222 11.46 -2.96 -17.77
N ARG A 223 10.19 -2.82 -18.16
CA ARG A 223 9.43 -1.57 -17.96
C ARG A 223 9.25 -1.27 -16.48
N GLN A 224 8.92 -2.27 -15.66
CA GLN A 224 8.79 -2.10 -14.22
C GLN A 224 10.13 -1.69 -13.60
N ALA A 225 11.22 -2.37 -13.91
CA ALA A 225 12.54 -2.04 -13.36
C ALA A 225 13.02 -0.64 -13.75
N LEU A 226 12.70 -0.16 -14.95
CA LEU A 226 12.94 1.23 -15.36
C LEU A 226 12.14 2.23 -14.51
N ALA A 227 10.87 1.96 -14.23
CA ALA A 227 10.04 2.81 -13.38
C ALA A 227 10.50 2.77 -11.91
N ASP A 228 10.89 1.60 -11.42
CA ASP A 228 11.47 1.42 -10.09
C ASP A 228 12.75 2.25 -9.93
N ILE A 229 13.60 2.32 -10.96
CA ILE A 229 14.80 3.18 -10.91
C ILE A 229 14.42 4.64 -10.67
N ILE A 230 13.40 5.17 -11.36
CA ILE A 230 12.92 6.54 -11.14
C ILE A 230 12.45 6.71 -9.69
N PHE A 231 11.59 5.80 -9.21
CA PHE A 231 11.11 5.82 -7.83
C PHE A 231 12.26 5.78 -6.80
N LEU A 232 13.16 4.80 -6.92
CA LEU A 232 14.26 4.59 -5.97
C LEU A 232 15.20 5.80 -5.93
N TRP A 233 15.48 6.38 -7.10
CA TRP A 233 16.32 7.57 -7.20
C TRP A 233 15.66 8.77 -6.52
N THR A 234 14.37 9.00 -6.81
CA THR A 234 13.62 10.10 -6.25
C THR A 234 13.45 9.97 -4.74
N ALA A 235 13.15 8.78 -4.24
CA ALA A 235 13.02 8.53 -2.80
C ALA A 235 14.36 8.73 -2.05
N GLN A 236 15.51 8.46 -2.68
CA GLN A 236 16.80 8.62 -2.01
C GLN A 236 17.38 10.04 -2.09
N THR A 237 17.25 10.74 -3.23
CA THR A 237 17.94 12.03 -3.43
C THR A 237 17.06 13.13 -4.04
N GLY A 238 15.76 12.89 -4.20
CA GLY A 238 14.88 13.76 -4.96
C GLY A 238 15.11 13.67 -6.47
N LEU A 239 14.33 14.42 -7.23
CA LEU A 239 14.36 14.43 -8.69
C LEU A 239 14.71 15.83 -9.22
N PRO A 240 15.67 15.99 -10.16
CA PRO A 240 15.97 17.28 -10.76
C PRO A 240 14.79 17.89 -11.51
N LYS A 241 14.88 19.20 -11.79
CA LYS A 241 13.80 19.97 -12.42
C LYS A 241 13.31 19.35 -13.72
N GLU A 242 14.17 19.20 -14.72
CA GLU A 242 13.74 18.72 -16.05
C GLU A 242 13.10 17.31 -16.03
N PRO A 243 13.69 16.27 -15.39
CA PRO A 243 13.03 14.98 -15.22
C PRO A 243 11.68 15.05 -14.49
N THR A 244 11.53 15.94 -13.49
CA THR A 244 10.27 16.12 -12.76
C THR A 244 9.15 16.61 -13.68
N PHE A 245 9.43 17.60 -14.52
CA PHE A 245 8.42 18.12 -15.46
C PHE A 245 8.07 17.09 -16.54
N LYS A 246 9.04 16.31 -17.00
CA LYS A 246 8.78 15.21 -17.94
C LYS A 246 7.90 14.13 -17.32
N LEU A 247 8.18 13.75 -16.07
CA LEU A 247 7.35 12.83 -15.28
C LEU A 247 5.91 13.34 -15.13
N ILE A 248 5.72 14.62 -14.77
CA ILE A 248 4.39 15.25 -14.67
C ILE A 248 3.66 15.19 -16.02
N ASN A 249 4.33 15.55 -17.13
CA ASN A 249 3.72 15.55 -18.47
C ASN A 249 3.28 14.15 -18.92
N ARG A 250 4.05 13.12 -18.55
CA ARG A 250 3.69 11.74 -18.79
C ARG A 250 2.48 11.32 -17.98
N LEU A 251 2.46 11.58 -16.66
CA LEU A 251 1.34 11.24 -15.78
C LEU A 251 0.05 11.99 -16.17
N LYS A 252 0.15 13.22 -16.67
CA LYS A 252 -0.98 13.95 -17.26
C LYS A 252 -1.63 13.23 -18.44
N SER A 253 -0.85 12.45 -19.19
CA SER A 253 -1.29 11.71 -20.38
C SER A 253 -1.60 10.23 -20.07
N CYS A 254 -1.64 9.86 -18.79
CA CYS A 254 -1.89 8.50 -18.36
C CYS A 254 -3.40 8.22 -18.32
N LYS A 255 -3.81 7.18 -19.06
CA LYS A 255 -5.16 6.61 -18.98
C LYS A 255 -5.12 5.41 -18.05
N ILE A 256 -5.88 5.46 -16.97
CA ILE A 256 -6.14 4.26 -16.18
C ILE A 256 -7.18 3.46 -16.97
N GLN A 257 -6.79 2.27 -17.45
CA GLN A 257 -7.70 1.39 -18.17
C GLN A 257 -8.76 0.84 -17.20
N ASP A 258 -10.02 0.79 -17.64
CA ASP A 258 -11.12 0.13 -16.93
C ASP A 258 -10.99 -1.41 -17.01
N GLU A 259 -9.84 -1.98 -16.65
CA GLU A 259 -9.73 -3.43 -16.50
C GLU A 259 -10.55 -3.89 -15.28
N VAL A 260 -10.95 -5.17 -15.28
CA VAL A 260 -11.82 -5.81 -14.27
C VAL A 260 -11.30 -5.66 -12.82
N SER A 261 -10.04 -5.29 -12.60
CA SER A 261 -9.45 -4.99 -11.28
C SER A 261 -9.45 -3.51 -10.88
N GLY A 262 -9.82 -2.58 -11.77
CA GLY A 262 -9.93 -1.13 -11.51
C GLY A 262 -8.65 -0.45 -11.00
N GLY A 263 -7.47 -1.06 -11.21
CA GLY A 263 -6.19 -0.64 -10.63
C GLY A 263 -5.25 -0.01 -11.65
N MET A 264 -4.37 0.88 -11.18
CA MET A 264 -3.24 1.40 -11.97
C MET A 264 -2.18 0.30 -12.13
N ASP A 265 -1.59 0.17 -13.33
CA ASP A 265 -0.50 -0.77 -13.59
C ASP A 265 0.76 -0.40 -12.78
N GLY A 266 1.60 -1.40 -12.48
CA GLY A 266 2.77 -1.23 -11.62
C GLY A 266 3.76 -0.15 -12.08
N VAL A 267 3.87 0.07 -13.40
CA VAL A 267 4.75 1.08 -13.98
C VAL A 267 4.24 2.48 -13.65
N ASN A 268 2.97 2.77 -13.92
CA ASN A 268 2.41 4.09 -13.62
C ASN A 268 2.29 4.32 -12.11
N LEU A 269 2.07 3.26 -11.31
CA LEU A 269 2.14 3.35 -9.86
C LEU A 269 3.53 3.76 -9.36
N ALA A 270 4.59 3.12 -9.83
CA ALA A 270 5.95 3.50 -9.43
C ALA A 270 6.27 4.96 -9.80
N LEU A 271 5.77 5.43 -10.95
CA LEU A 271 5.97 6.81 -11.41
C LEU A 271 5.17 7.84 -10.63
N GLU A 272 3.91 7.54 -10.28
CA GLU A 272 3.13 8.40 -9.37
C GLU A 272 3.80 8.46 -8.00
N MET A 273 4.23 7.32 -7.45
CA MET A 273 4.97 7.28 -6.18
C MET A 273 6.27 8.08 -6.26
N ALA A 274 6.99 8.01 -7.39
CA ALA A 274 8.15 8.85 -7.61
C ALA A 274 7.80 10.34 -7.57
N LEU A 275 6.72 10.78 -8.23
CA LEU A 275 6.29 12.18 -8.20
C LEU A 275 5.88 12.62 -6.78
N LEU A 276 5.14 11.78 -6.05
CA LEU A 276 4.78 12.04 -4.66
C LEU A 276 6.00 12.17 -3.75
N CYS A 277 7.06 11.40 -4.00
CA CYS A 277 8.36 11.52 -3.32
C CYS A 277 9.14 12.77 -3.79
N ALA A 278 9.04 13.17 -5.06
CA ALA A 278 9.77 14.32 -5.60
C ALA A 278 9.38 15.64 -4.91
N VAL A 279 8.11 15.74 -4.51
CA VAL A 279 7.57 16.89 -3.78
C VAL A 279 7.53 16.68 -2.27
N ASP A 280 8.05 15.55 -1.77
CA ASP A 280 8.03 15.29 -0.35
C ASP A 280 9.02 16.15 0.42
N LEU A 281 8.49 16.89 1.40
CA LEU A 281 9.25 17.73 2.31
C LEU A 281 8.96 17.37 3.77
N SER A 282 8.24 16.26 4.02
CA SER A 282 7.88 15.77 5.35
C SER A 282 9.10 15.60 6.27
N LEU A 283 10.27 15.28 5.68
CA LEU A 283 11.56 15.18 6.38
C LEU A 283 11.92 16.44 7.17
N LEU A 284 11.46 17.63 6.75
CA LEU A 284 11.71 18.89 7.46
C LEU A 284 11.22 18.89 8.90
N HIS A 285 10.15 18.15 9.20
CA HIS A 285 9.53 18.14 10.53
C HIS A 285 9.61 16.77 11.22
N ARG A 286 10.09 15.73 10.51
CA ARG A 286 10.21 14.35 11.03
C ARG A 286 11.64 13.99 11.47
N MET A 287 12.65 14.78 11.10
CA MET A 287 14.06 14.53 11.46
C MET A 287 14.71 15.76 12.08
N GLU A 288 15.57 15.56 13.07
CA GLU A 288 16.30 16.64 13.75
C GLU A 288 17.22 17.43 12.79
N ASP A 289 17.88 16.73 11.85
CA ASP A 289 18.74 17.26 10.79
C ASP A 289 17.98 17.52 9.47
N GLY A 290 16.64 17.41 9.48
CA GLY A 290 15.80 17.49 8.29
C GLY A 290 15.96 18.78 7.49
N ALA A 291 16.21 19.91 8.17
CA ALA A 291 16.41 21.20 7.52
C ALA A 291 17.66 21.28 6.62
N GLU A 292 18.75 20.62 7.01
CA GLU A 292 19.98 20.58 6.21
C GLU A 292 19.83 19.59 5.05
N LEU A 293 19.26 18.42 5.32
CA LEU A 293 19.01 17.39 4.32
C LEU A 293 18.12 17.88 3.18
N VAL A 294 17.03 18.57 3.52
CA VAL A 294 16.04 19.06 2.56
C VAL A 294 16.55 20.25 1.74
N ARG A 295 17.47 21.07 2.27
CA ARG A 295 18.14 22.14 1.49
C ARG A 295 18.95 21.60 0.32
N ASN A 296 19.48 20.39 0.44
CA ASN A 296 20.25 19.73 -0.61
C ASN A 296 19.36 19.02 -1.65
N LEU A 297 18.04 18.95 -1.44
CA LEU A 297 17.13 18.39 -2.43
C LEU A 297 17.06 19.28 -3.67
N PRO A 298 17.00 18.70 -4.88
CA PRO A 298 16.89 19.47 -6.12
C PRO A 298 15.75 20.50 -6.12
N LEU A 299 14.62 20.17 -5.47
CA LEU A 299 13.45 21.03 -5.34
C LEU A 299 13.75 22.38 -4.64
N LEU A 300 14.68 22.40 -3.68
CA LEU A 300 15.04 23.60 -2.92
C LEU A 300 16.39 24.20 -3.34
N SER A 301 17.31 23.39 -3.86
CA SER A 301 18.62 23.89 -4.29
C SER A 301 18.52 24.75 -5.56
N ASP A 302 17.53 24.51 -6.43
CA ASP A 302 17.24 25.36 -7.60
C ASP A 302 16.11 26.35 -7.28
N SER A 303 16.45 27.63 -7.14
CA SER A 303 15.51 28.72 -6.81
C SER A 303 14.41 28.92 -7.87
N SER A 304 14.63 28.45 -9.10
CA SER A 304 13.66 28.54 -10.19
C SER A 304 12.69 27.35 -10.26
N PHE A 305 12.92 26.31 -9.45
CA PHE A 305 12.13 25.07 -9.51
C PHE A 305 10.73 25.30 -8.93
N ILE A 306 10.61 25.72 -7.67
CA ILE A 306 9.30 25.95 -7.03
C ILE A 306 8.42 26.89 -7.87
N PRO A 307 8.87 28.09 -8.31
CA PRO A 307 8.03 28.98 -9.11
C PRO A 307 7.53 28.34 -10.41
N ALA A 308 8.36 27.52 -11.06
CA ALA A 308 7.95 26.80 -12.27
C ALA A 308 6.91 25.71 -11.95
N LEU A 309 7.10 24.97 -10.84
CA LEU A 309 6.20 23.89 -10.45
C LEU A 309 4.82 24.41 -10.00
N VAL A 310 4.80 25.55 -9.29
CA VAL A 310 3.55 26.28 -8.99
C VAL A 310 2.81 26.61 -10.28
N ARG A 311 3.50 27.12 -11.30
CA ARG A 311 2.88 27.44 -12.59
C ARG A 311 2.28 26.19 -13.23
N GLU A 312 3.05 25.10 -13.26
CA GLU A 312 2.67 23.84 -13.90
C GLU A 312 1.45 23.17 -13.25
N LEU A 313 1.40 23.15 -11.92
CA LEU A 313 0.36 22.47 -11.15
C LEU A 313 -0.87 23.35 -10.86
N SER A 314 -0.71 24.67 -10.76
CA SER A 314 -1.81 25.60 -10.47
C SER A 314 -2.53 26.11 -11.73
N GLN A 315 -1.80 26.44 -12.80
CA GLN A 315 -2.40 26.93 -14.05
C GLN A 315 -2.82 25.77 -14.96
N CYS A 316 -2.13 24.63 -14.85
CA CYS A 316 -2.45 23.37 -15.53
C CYS A 316 -2.84 23.55 -17.01
N VAL A 317 -1.92 24.05 -17.84
CA VAL A 317 -2.16 24.34 -19.26
C VAL A 317 -2.67 23.11 -20.03
N LYS A 318 -2.10 21.94 -19.75
CA LYS A 318 -2.58 20.64 -20.24
C LYS A 318 -3.41 19.95 -19.14
N PRO A 319 -4.67 19.57 -19.41
CA PRO A 319 -5.49 18.85 -18.44
C PRO A 319 -4.95 17.45 -18.19
N TRP A 320 -5.19 16.93 -16.99
CA TRP A 320 -4.88 15.54 -16.66
C TRP A 320 -5.99 14.63 -17.22
N GLU A 321 -5.60 13.54 -17.86
CA GLU A 321 -6.55 12.51 -18.31
C GLU A 321 -7.12 11.74 -17.11
N CYS A 322 -6.31 11.48 -16.07
CA CYS A 322 -6.76 10.90 -14.82
C CYS A 322 -6.90 11.95 -13.71
N LEU A 323 -8.13 12.28 -13.33
CA LEU A 323 -8.43 13.22 -12.24
C LEU A 323 -7.93 12.70 -10.87
N GLY A 324 -7.82 11.38 -10.69
CA GLY A 324 -7.29 10.78 -9.47
C GLY A 324 -5.81 11.10 -9.26
N LEU A 325 -4.98 10.90 -10.29
CA LEU A 325 -3.56 11.27 -10.27
C LEU A 325 -3.37 12.77 -10.07
N GLN A 326 -4.20 13.58 -10.74
CA GLN A 326 -4.20 15.02 -10.54
C GLN A 326 -4.45 15.39 -9.08
N ALA A 327 -5.49 14.82 -8.46
CA ALA A 327 -5.84 15.12 -7.07
C ALA A 327 -4.74 14.69 -6.09
N MET A 328 -4.12 13.53 -6.31
CA MET A 328 -3.00 13.01 -5.51
C MET A 328 -1.78 13.93 -5.58
N THR A 329 -1.36 14.27 -6.79
CA THR A 329 -0.24 15.18 -7.03
C THR A 329 -0.51 16.56 -6.43
N GLN A 330 -1.73 17.10 -6.61
CA GLN A 330 -2.12 18.39 -6.05
C GLN A 330 -2.14 18.38 -4.52
N LEU A 331 -2.60 17.28 -3.89
CA LEU A 331 -2.56 17.13 -2.44
C LEU A 331 -1.12 17.10 -1.92
N ALA A 332 -0.26 16.27 -2.51
CA ALA A 332 1.14 16.19 -2.12
C ALA A 332 1.85 17.54 -2.27
N TRP A 333 1.57 18.25 -3.37
CA TRP A 333 2.11 19.58 -3.58
C TRP A 333 1.57 20.63 -2.60
N ALA A 334 0.27 20.58 -2.28
CA ALA A 334 -0.32 21.46 -1.28
C ALA A 334 0.35 21.29 0.09
N LEU A 335 0.65 20.04 0.47
CA LEU A 335 1.35 19.71 1.70
C LEU A 335 2.80 20.17 1.68
N ALA A 336 3.52 19.98 0.57
CA ALA A 336 4.87 20.50 0.38
C ALA A 336 4.93 22.02 0.60
N LEU A 337 4.02 22.78 -0.02
CA LEU A 337 3.93 24.23 0.15
C LEU A 337 3.58 24.63 1.59
N THR A 338 2.72 23.85 2.25
CA THR A 338 2.33 24.11 3.64
C THR A 338 3.50 23.87 4.59
N THR A 339 4.26 22.80 4.38
CA THR A 339 5.51 22.51 5.08
C THR A 339 6.53 23.64 4.91
N LEU A 340 6.69 24.18 3.69
CA LEU A 340 7.59 25.33 3.45
C LEU A 340 7.14 26.62 4.13
N ARG A 341 5.81 26.86 4.19
CA ARG A 341 5.22 28.01 4.90
C ARG A 341 5.40 27.90 6.41
N LEU A 342 5.27 26.70 6.96
CA LEU A 342 5.40 26.46 8.40
C LEU A 342 6.87 26.36 8.86
N SER A 343 7.80 26.20 7.92
CA SER A 343 9.23 26.23 8.19
C SER A 343 9.63 27.58 8.85
N PRO A 344 10.53 27.59 9.84
CA PRO A 344 10.93 28.81 10.57
C PRO A 344 11.40 29.95 9.66
N SER A 345 11.91 29.63 8.47
CA SER A 345 12.41 30.59 7.49
C SER A 345 11.33 31.14 6.54
N ASN A 346 10.06 30.71 6.64
CA ASN A 346 8.95 31.06 5.74
C ASN A 346 9.37 30.98 4.26
N LEU A 347 9.88 29.83 3.84
CA LEU A 347 10.51 29.63 2.52
C LEU A 347 9.55 29.82 1.33
N TYR A 348 8.24 29.93 1.59
CA TYR A 348 7.21 30.19 0.58
C TYR A 348 6.03 30.98 1.17
N THR A 349 5.49 31.96 0.43
CA THR A 349 4.53 32.95 0.98
C THR A 349 3.18 33.05 0.25
N ASP A 350 3.02 32.48 -0.95
CA ASP A 350 1.73 32.49 -1.67
C ASP A 350 0.70 31.62 -0.94
N ARG A 351 -0.61 31.93 -0.99
CA ARG A 351 -1.65 31.40 -0.09
C ARG A 351 -2.66 30.45 -0.72
N THR A 352 -2.80 30.43 -2.04
CA THR A 352 -3.95 29.76 -2.69
C THR A 352 -3.58 28.39 -3.25
N VAL A 353 -3.90 27.32 -2.51
CA VAL A 353 -3.96 25.96 -3.09
C VAL A 353 -5.40 25.49 -3.08
N LYS A 354 -6.00 25.36 -4.26
CA LYS A 354 -7.31 24.74 -4.43
C LYS A 354 -7.12 23.23 -4.36
N LEU A 355 -7.68 22.60 -3.34
CA LEU A 355 -7.64 21.14 -3.19
C LEU A 355 -8.95 20.54 -3.69
N ASN A 356 -8.90 19.82 -4.81
CA ASN A 356 -10.00 18.98 -5.27
C ASN A 356 -9.85 17.61 -4.62
N THR A 357 -10.58 17.38 -3.51
CA THR A 357 -10.56 16.11 -2.78
C THR A 357 -11.42 15.08 -3.49
N THR A 358 -10.92 14.53 -4.60
CA THR A 358 -11.51 13.32 -5.20
C THR A 358 -10.82 12.07 -4.63
N SER A 359 -11.57 10.98 -4.56
CA SER A 359 -11.27 9.70 -3.90
C SER A 359 -10.17 8.90 -4.63
N ALA A 360 -8.95 9.41 -4.63
CA ALA A 360 -7.85 8.87 -5.44
C ALA A 360 -6.94 7.85 -4.73
N LEU A 361 -7.12 7.63 -3.42
CA LEU A 361 -6.14 6.92 -2.58
C LEU A 361 -6.31 5.38 -2.53
N ALA A 362 -6.89 4.79 -3.57
CA ALA A 362 -7.62 3.54 -3.42
C ALA A 362 -6.98 2.33 -4.13
N ASN A 363 -5.73 2.40 -4.60
CA ASN A 363 -5.07 1.23 -5.17
C ASN A 363 -4.16 0.59 -4.12
N TYR A 364 -4.52 -0.62 -3.70
CA TYR A 364 -3.79 -1.40 -2.71
C TYR A 364 -2.40 -1.72 -3.26
N THR A 365 -1.37 -1.12 -2.67
CA THR A 365 0.01 -1.45 -2.94
C THR A 365 0.50 -2.38 -1.83
N THR A 366 1.15 -3.48 -2.16
CA THR A 366 1.83 -4.35 -1.18
C THR A 366 3.25 -3.91 -0.87
N GLU A 367 3.72 -2.81 -1.47
CA GLU A 367 5.07 -2.29 -1.30
C GLU A 367 5.18 -1.42 -0.05
N GLN A 368 6.08 -1.79 0.86
CA GLN A 368 6.28 -1.13 2.16
C GLN A 368 6.47 0.39 2.02
N PHE A 369 7.38 0.82 1.13
CA PHE A 369 7.68 2.24 0.95
C PHE A 369 6.52 3.01 0.35
N TYR A 370 5.70 2.37 -0.49
CA TYR A 370 4.52 3.02 -1.05
C TYR A 370 3.48 3.23 0.05
N LEU A 371 3.22 2.21 0.87
CA LEU A 371 2.34 2.31 2.03
C LEU A 371 2.82 3.41 2.99
N GLN A 372 4.09 3.45 3.36
CA GLN A 372 4.64 4.48 4.25
C GLN A 372 4.48 5.89 3.68
N ARG A 373 4.68 6.07 2.36
CA ARG A 373 4.51 7.37 1.71
C ARG A 373 3.04 7.81 1.68
N LEU A 374 2.13 6.90 1.34
CA LEU A 374 0.69 7.18 1.33
C LEU A 374 0.14 7.45 2.74
N HIS A 375 0.60 6.69 3.73
CA HIS A 375 0.32 6.95 5.14
C HIS A 375 0.78 8.36 5.53
N THR A 376 2.02 8.73 5.19
CA THR A 376 2.56 10.08 5.44
C THR A 376 1.70 11.15 4.79
N LEU A 377 1.24 10.95 3.55
CA LEU A 377 0.35 11.88 2.85
C LEU A 377 -0.98 12.07 3.60
N ILE A 378 -1.59 10.99 4.09
CA ILE A 378 -2.83 11.02 4.86
C ILE A 378 -2.61 11.75 6.19
N THR A 379 -1.59 11.36 6.96
CA THR A 379 -1.33 11.95 8.27
C THR A 379 -0.94 13.42 8.17
N ASP A 380 -0.10 13.78 7.20
CA ASP A 380 0.33 15.16 6.99
C ASP A 380 -0.84 16.03 6.55
N PHE A 381 -1.79 15.52 5.75
CA PHE A 381 -3.02 16.25 5.44
C PHE A 381 -3.83 16.57 6.70
N LEU A 382 -4.02 15.58 7.57
CA LEU A 382 -4.78 15.76 8.81
C LEU A 382 -4.06 16.72 9.78
N VAL A 383 -2.73 16.68 9.84
CA VAL A 383 -1.93 17.45 10.80
C VAL A 383 -1.63 18.87 10.31
N LEU A 384 -1.26 19.04 9.03
CA LEU A 384 -0.82 20.33 8.47
C LEU A 384 -1.99 21.19 7.98
N MET A 385 -3.16 20.60 7.72
CA MET A 385 -4.34 21.33 7.23
C MET A 385 -5.60 21.16 8.11
N PRO A 386 -5.52 21.36 9.44
CA PRO A 386 -6.64 21.10 10.35
C PRO A 386 -7.86 22.00 10.07
N THR A 387 -7.66 23.23 9.58
CA THR A 387 -8.73 24.13 9.16
C THR A 387 -9.49 23.59 7.95
N LYS A 388 -8.80 22.96 7.01
CA LYS A 388 -9.42 22.34 5.84
C LYS A 388 -10.21 21.10 6.21
N VAL A 389 -9.68 20.27 7.11
CA VAL A 389 -10.39 19.10 7.64
C VAL A 389 -11.67 19.52 8.37
N LYS A 390 -11.61 20.59 9.18
CA LYS A 390 -12.79 21.15 9.85
C LYS A 390 -13.81 21.72 8.86
N GLU A 391 -13.36 22.40 7.81
CA GLU A 391 -14.24 22.86 6.71
C GLU A 391 -14.95 21.68 6.03
N LEU A 392 -14.23 20.60 5.72
CA LEU A 392 -14.80 19.38 5.15
C LEU A 392 -15.85 18.78 6.09
N ARG A 393 -15.56 18.69 7.40
CA ARG A 393 -16.52 18.17 8.38
C ARG A 393 -17.79 19.02 8.42
N ASN A 394 -17.66 20.34 8.52
CA ASN A 394 -18.81 21.25 8.57
C ASN A 394 -19.70 21.10 7.33
N ARG A 395 -19.10 20.99 6.14
CA ARG A 395 -19.85 20.70 4.90
C ARG A 395 -20.50 19.33 4.91
N GLY A 396 -19.85 18.32 5.49
CA GLY A 396 -20.47 17.01 5.70
C GLY A 396 -21.72 17.08 6.56
N ASP A 397 -21.70 17.87 7.64
CA ASP A 397 -22.88 18.10 8.50
C ASP A 397 -23.98 18.88 7.76
N GLU A 398 -23.62 19.85 6.92
CA GLU A 398 -24.56 20.57 6.06
C GLU A 398 -25.21 19.64 5.03
N THR A 399 -24.42 18.85 4.30
CA THR A 399 -24.89 17.83 3.37
C THR A 399 -25.86 16.86 4.06
N ALA A 400 -25.51 16.40 5.26
CA ALA A 400 -26.36 15.49 6.03
C ALA A 400 -27.71 16.12 6.41
N ARG A 401 -27.71 17.40 6.84
CA ARG A 401 -28.95 18.15 7.12
C ARG A 401 -29.80 18.29 5.87
N THR A 402 -29.20 18.60 4.72
CA THR A 402 -29.93 18.67 3.46
C THR A 402 -30.55 17.32 3.10
N VAL A 403 -29.79 16.22 3.15
CA VAL A 403 -30.30 14.86 2.90
C VAL A 403 -31.47 14.53 3.82
N GLN A 404 -31.38 14.91 5.11
CA GLN A 404 -32.45 14.67 6.08
C GLN A 404 -33.73 15.47 5.77
N VAL A 405 -33.61 16.72 5.33
CA VAL A 405 -34.77 17.54 4.93
C VAL A 405 -35.48 16.92 3.73
N TYR A 406 -34.73 16.53 2.69
CA TYR A 406 -35.29 15.89 1.50
C TYR A 406 -35.97 14.55 1.85
N ALA A 407 -35.34 13.75 2.71
CA ALA A 407 -35.93 12.50 3.19
C ALA A 407 -37.25 12.72 3.94
N HIS A 408 -37.37 13.79 4.75
CA HIS A 408 -38.61 14.14 5.45
C HIS A 408 -39.72 14.59 4.47
N GLU A 409 -39.35 15.22 3.36
CA GLU A 409 -40.27 15.60 2.29
C GLU A 409 -40.59 14.44 1.31
N GLY A 410 -39.97 13.27 1.49
CA GLY A 410 -40.12 12.12 0.59
C GLY A 410 -39.47 12.34 -0.78
N LEU A 411 -38.48 13.23 -0.87
CA LEU A 411 -37.75 13.59 -2.09
C LEU A 411 -36.35 12.97 -2.11
N GLU A 412 -35.81 12.74 -3.30
CA GLU A 412 -34.40 12.37 -3.46
C GLU A 412 -33.49 13.60 -3.31
N PRO A 413 -32.37 13.48 -2.57
CA PRO A 413 -31.45 14.60 -2.40
C PRO A 413 -30.73 14.95 -3.72
N PRO A 414 -30.29 16.21 -3.91
CA PRO A 414 -29.61 16.62 -5.13
C PRO A 414 -28.32 15.85 -5.39
N ALA A 415 -28.13 15.37 -6.62
CA ALA A 415 -26.90 14.68 -7.03
C ALA A 415 -25.64 15.57 -7.00
N SER A 416 -25.80 16.89 -6.90
CA SER A 416 -24.70 17.86 -6.80
C SER A 416 -24.10 17.98 -5.39
N LEU A 417 -24.68 17.30 -4.39
CA LEU A 417 -24.17 17.34 -3.01
C LEU A 417 -22.76 16.76 -2.93
N THR A 418 -21.90 17.41 -2.15
CA THR A 418 -20.52 16.98 -1.98
C THR A 418 -20.37 16.04 -0.78
N HIS A 419 -19.69 14.91 -1.00
CA HIS A 419 -19.44 13.87 0.01
C HIS A 419 -17.96 13.81 0.45
N HIS A 420 -17.20 14.90 0.30
CA HIS A 420 -15.74 14.89 0.49
C HIS A 420 -15.29 14.42 1.88
N PHE A 421 -16.01 14.76 2.96
CA PHE A 421 -15.65 14.30 4.30
C PHE A 421 -15.93 12.81 4.49
N GLU A 422 -17.06 12.30 3.97
CA GLU A 422 -17.33 10.87 3.91
C GLU A 422 -16.24 10.12 3.13
N HIS A 423 -15.81 10.65 1.98
CA HIS A 423 -14.74 10.07 1.18
C HIS A 423 -13.39 10.08 1.91
N LEU A 424 -13.12 11.08 2.76
CA LEU A 424 -11.93 11.11 3.62
C LEU A 424 -11.97 9.97 4.65
N LEU A 425 -13.10 9.76 5.33
CA LEU A 425 -13.26 8.65 6.28
C LEU A 425 -13.08 7.29 5.59
N LEU A 426 -13.70 7.11 4.42
CA LEU A 426 -13.58 5.88 3.62
C LEU A 426 -12.18 5.69 3.03
N THR A 427 -11.42 6.76 2.82
CA THR A 427 -10.02 6.67 2.41
C THR A 427 -9.14 6.12 3.53
N VAL A 428 -9.30 6.63 4.75
CA VAL A 428 -8.63 6.09 5.95
C VAL A 428 -9.08 4.65 6.18
N GLU A 429 -10.37 4.37 6.06
CA GLU A 429 -10.93 3.02 6.12
C GLU A 429 -10.20 2.05 5.17
N ARG A 430 -10.18 2.36 3.88
CA ARG A 430 -9.60 1.50 2.85
C ARG A 430 -8.10 1.31 3.01
N PHE A 431 -7.37 2.34 3.43
CA PHE A 431 -5.92 2.28 3.57
C PHE A 431 -5.47 1.40 4.74
N TYR A 432 -6.14 1.49 5.90
CA TYR A 432 -5.74 0.74 7.11
C TYR A 432 -6.44 -0.61 7.28
N ARG A 433 -7.34 -1.01 6.37
CA ARG A 433 -8.19 -2.21 6.53
C ARG A 433 -7.39 -3.52 6.70
N ASP A 434 -6.47 -3.80 5.79
CA ASP A 434 -5.94 -5.17 5.60
C ASP A 434 -4.50 -5.37 6.10
N ASN A 435 -3.87 -4.37 6.74
CA ASN A 435 -2.50 -4.34 7.28
C ASN A 435 -1.54 -5.48 6.81
N PRO A 436 -1.29 -5.62 5.50
CA PRO A 436 -0.73 -6.85 4.93
C PRO A 436 0.73 -7.09 5.31
N LEU A 437 1.42 -6.02 5.73
CA LEU A 437 2.84 -6.02 6.10
C LEU A 437 3.08 -5.86 7.61
N GLY A 438 2.02 -5.77 8.43
CA GLY A 438 2.17 -5.62 9.88
C GLY A 438 2.94 -4.36 10.32
N LEU A 439 2.84 -3.26 9.58
CA LEU A 439 3.65 -2.05 9.80
C LEU A 439 3.16 -1.17 10.97
N GLU A 440 2.05 -1.55 11.61
CA GLU A 440 1.42 -0.85 12.73
C GLU A 440 1.13 0.65 12.52
N LEU A 441 1.01 1.09 11.26
CA LEU A 441 0.80 2.50 10.88
C LEU A 441 -0.47 3.14 11.49
N ALA A 442 -1.45 2.33 11.89
CA ALA A 442 -2.67 2.80 12.53
C ALA A 442 -2.43 3.33 13.96
N LEU A 443 -1.30 2.98 14.60
CA LEU A 443 -0.94 3.49 15.93
C LEU A 443 -0.85 5.01 15.96
N ASP A 444 -0.52 5.64 14.82
CA ASP A 444 -0.47 7.10 14.63
C ASP A 444 -1.74 7.84 14.98
N PHE A 445 -2.89 7.18 14.86
CA PHE A 445 -4.18 7.76 15.22
C PHE A 445 -4.47 7.75 16.72
N TRP A 446 -3.65 7.08 17.52
CA TRP A 446 -3.84 6.88 18.94
C TRP A 446 -2.74 7.55 19.75
N CYS A 447 -3.12 8.26 20.81
CA CYS A 447 -2.17 8.89 21.72
C CYS A 447 -1.85 7.93 22.87
N PRO A 448 -0.58 7.55 23.12
CA PRO A 448 -0.23 6.80 24.32
C PRO A 448 -0.60 7.61 25.57
N THR A 449 -1.47 7.02 26.40
CA THR A 449 -2.07 7.62 27.60
C THR A 449 -1.07 8.13 28.66
N ASP A 450 0.23 7.89 28.50
CA ASP A 450 1.28 8.35 29.41
C ASP A 450 1.74 9.80 29.16
N THR A 451 1.45 10.40 28.00
CA THR A 451 1.87 11.79 27.71
C THR A 451 0.98 12.86 28.33
N THR A 452 -0.25 12.53 28.71
CA THR A 452 -1.21 13.50 29.30
C THR A 452 -0.83 13.98 30.69
N LYS A 453 0.13 13.36 31.38
CA LYS A 453 0.55 13.80 32.73
C LYS A 453 1.65 14.86 32.75
N HIS A 454 2.33 15.16 31.62
CA HIS A 454 3.52 16.04 31.65
C HIS A 454 3.67 17.11 30.55
N SER A 455 2.73 17.28 29.61
CA SER A 455 2.95 18.22 28.49
C SER A 455 2.10 19.49 28.56
N THR A 456 2.36 20.33 29.57
CA THR A 456 2.09 21.78 29.47
C THR A 456 3.31 22.42 28.80
N ILE A 457 3.37 22.43 27.46
CA ILE A 457 4.46 23.10 26.72
C ILE A 457 3.90 24.05 25.67
N TYR A 458 4.19 25.33 25.92
CA TYR A 458 4.13 26.56 25.15
C TYR A 458 3.76 26.50 23.65
N LEU A 459 2.59 27.05 23.33
CA LEU A 459 2.21 27.54 22.02
C LEU A 459 3.10 28.73 21.63
N TYR A 460 3.97 28.59 20.63
CA TYR A 460 4.42 29.73 19.85
C TYR A 460 3.50 29.91 18.64
N GLY A 461 2.78 31.04 18.62
CA GLY A 461 2.48 31.78 17.38
C GLY A 461 1.29 31.32 16.53
N ILE A 462 0.07 31.36 17.06
CA ILE A 462 -1.12 31.63 16.22
C ILE A 462 -1.76 32.91 16.77
N PRO A 463 -1.85 34.01 16.01
CA PRO A 463 -2.54 35.20 16.46
C PRO A 463 -4.05 34.94 16.47
N SER A 464 -4.56 34.54 17.63
CA SER A 464 -5.99 34.45 17.90
C SER A 464 -6.58 35.85 18.03
N LYS A 465 -7.38 36.29 17.05
CA LYS A 465 -8.41 37.30 17.33
C LYS A 465 -9.59 36.60 17.98
N GLN A 466 -9.96 37.16 19.13
CA GLN A 466 -10.97 36.74 20.09
C GLN A 466 -12.34 36.43 19.48
N SER A 467 -13.01 35.40 20.01
CA SER A 467 -14.36 35.61 20.56
C SER A 467 -14.64 34.60 21.67
N SER A 468 -14.98 35.19 22.81
CA SER A 468 -15.39 34.66 24.11
C SER A 468 -16.33 33.45 24.08
N TRP A 469 -16.00 32.40 24.85
CA TRP A 469 -16.90 31.90 25.89
C TRP A 469 -16.07 31.62 27.15
N GLY A 470 -16.28 32.45 28.16
CA GLY A 470 -15.62 32.37 29.47
C GLY A 470 -16.15 31.22 30.31
N SER A 471 -15.19 30.54 30.94
CA SER A 471 -15.10 30.21 32.37
C SER A 471 -16.38 30.01 33.16
N ILE A 472 -16.41 28.94 33.96
CA ILE A 472 -16.78 28.98 35.39
C ILE A 472 -16.40 27.64 36.09
N PHE A 473 -15.72 27.79 37.25
CA PHE A 473 -15.48 26.85 38.39
C PHE A 473 -14.47 25.69 38.26
N PHE A 474 -13.61 25.36 39.25
CA PHE A 474 -13.46 25.79 40.67
C PHE A 474 -11.99 25.58 41.14
N LEU A 475 -11.50 26.47 42.00
CA LEU A 475 -10.24 26.37 42.77
C LEU A 475 -10.42 25.44 43.99
N ALA A 476 -9.55 24.46 44.20
CA ALA A 476 -9.37 23.86 45.52
C ALA A 476 -7.90 23.54 45.80
N GLN A 477 -7.52 23.92 47.01
CA GLN A 477 -6.20 24.04 47.60
C GLN A 477 -5.53 22.71 47.98
N LEU A 478 -4.18 22.79 48.09
CA LEU A 478 -3.29 22.17 49.09
C LEU A 478 -3.21 20.62 49.12
N GLN A 479 -2.04 20.05 48.83
CA GLN A 479 -0.90 19.84 49.77
C GLN A 479 0.11 18.85 49.17
N SER A 480 1.39 19.22 49.17
CA SER A 480 2.53 18.26 49.11
C SER A 480 2.48 17.37 50.37
N PRO A 481 3.03 16.13 50.39
CA PRO A 481 4.49 15.98 50.38
C PRO A 481 5.08 14.66 49.80
N ARG A 482 6.41 14.74 49.57
CA ARG A 482 7.45 13.70 49.76
C ARG A 482 7.72 12.66 48.66
N VAL A 483 8.78 13.01 47.92
CA VAL A 483 9.97 12.20 47.59
C VAL A 483 10.13 10.90 48.38
N LEU A 484 10.29 9.79 47.65
CA LEU A 484 11.19 8.69 48.02
C LEU A 484 11.81 8.09 46.74
N ARG A 485 13.12 8.29 46.59
CA ARG A 485 13.99 7.53 45.68
C ARG A 485 14.16 6.13 46.24
N SER A 486 14.05 5.09 45.40
CA SER A 486 14.96 3.94 45.49
C SER A 486 14.96 3.04 44.26
N ARG A 487 16.17 2.93 43.70
CA ARG A 487 16.86 1.73 43.23
C ARG A 487 16.49 1.07 41.89
N VAL A 488 17.57 1.01 41.12
CA VAL A 488 17.86 0.37 39.84
C VAL A 488 18.04 -1.15 39.99
N SER A 489 17.75 -1.85 38.87
CA SER A 489 18.22 -3.19 38.39
C SER A 489 17.49 -4.46 38.85
N PRO A 490 17.58 -5.58 38.08
CA PRO A 490 17.62 -5.75 36.62
C PRO A 490 16.66 -6.85 36.09
N PHE A 491 16.62 -7.00 34.77
CA PHE A 491 16.02 -8.09 33.96
C PHE A 491 16.13 -9.51 34.56
N PRO A 492 15.22 -10.40 34.11
CA PRO A 492 15.71 -11.64 33.52
C PRO A 492 15.08 -11.94 32.14
N SER A 493 15.97 -12.42 31.27
CA SER A 493 15.75 -13.18 30.05
C SER A 493 15.11 -14.54 30.32
N ILE A 494 14.28 -15.04 29.40
CA ILE A 494 14.01 -16.46 29.02
C ILE A 494 13.15 -16.37 27.75
N THR A 495 13.67 -16.59 26.53
CA THR A 495 13.78 -17.87 25.78
C THR A 495 12.57 -18.80 25.92
N ASP A 496 11.68 -18.81 24.92
CA ASP A 496 11.36 -20.07 24.23
C ASP A 496 10.56 -19.82 22.94
N SER A 497 11.12 -20.35 21.87
CA SER A 497 10.58 -20.45 20.53
C SER A 497 10.13 -21.89 20.34
N ALA A 498 8.84 -22.16 20.12
CA ALA A 498 8.33 -23.23 19.27
C ALA A 498 6.81 -23.40 19.41
N LEU A 499 6.20 -23.83 18.30
CA LEU A 499 4.83 -24.38 18.14
C LEU A 499 3.71 -23.37 17.92
N LEU A 500 3.46 -23.03 16.64
CA LEU A 500 2.25 -23.48 15.93
C LEU A 500 2.32 -23.10 14.44
N VAL A 501 2.83 -24.06 13.66
CA VAL A 501 2.55 -24.20 12.22
C VAL A 501 1.33 -25.10 12.13
N THR A 502 0.25 -24.68 11.48
CA THR A 502 -0.45 -25.43 10.41
C THR A 502 -1.78 -24.77 9.98
N TYR A 503 -2.06 -24.90 8.67
CA TYR A 503 -3.32 -24.68 7.93
C TYR A 503 -3.80 -23.25 7.57
N SER A 504 -3.44 -22.81 6.36
CA SER A 504 -4.43 -22.63 5.27
C SER A 504 -3.72 -22.33 3.93
N ARG A 505 -3.65 -23.36 3.07
CA ARG A 505 -3.44 -23.25 1.63
C ARG A 505 -4.83 -23.28 0.99
N VAL A 506 -5.15 -22.31 0.13
CA VAL A 506 -5.77 -22.45 -1.22
C VAL A 506 -6.17 -21.04 -1.68
N ALA A 507 -5.31 -20.40 -2.47
CA ALA A 507 -5.69 -19.36 -3.42
C ALA A 507 -4.57 -19.18 -4.46
N GLY A 508 -4.91 -19.47 -5.72
CA GLY A 508 -4.21 -19.21 -6.99
C GLY A 508 -2.76 -18.72 -6.97
N ALA A 509 -1.84 -19.63 -7.29
CA ALA A 509 -0.49 -19.30 -7.73
C ALA A 509 -0.52 -18.43 -9.00
N ARG A 510 -0.25 -17.13 -8.86
CA ARG A 510 0.33 -16.32 -9.93
C ARG A 510 1.85 -16.33 -9.73
N SER A 511 2.54 -16.87 -10.71
CA SER A 511 4.00 -16.78 -10.86
C SER A 511 4.39 -15.31 -10.96
N SER A 512 4.81 -14.71 -9.86
CA SER A 512 5.60 -13.50 -9.86
C SER A 512 7.04 -13.92 -9.57
N SER A 513 7.90 -13.82 -10.60
CA SER A 513 9.33 -14.13 -10.51
C SER A 513 10.09 -13.05 -9.71
N TRP A 514 9.69 -12.87 -8.45
CA TRP A 514 10.52 -12.20 -7.45
C TRP A 514 11.51 -13.24 -6.95
N LEU A 515 12.70 -13.23 -7.53
CA LEU A 515 13.86 -13.91 -6.94
C LEU A 515 13.91 -13.56 -5.46
N SER A 516 13.80 -14.62 -4.67
CA SER A 516 13.84 -14.70 -3.21
C SER A 516 15.01 -13.91 -2.60
N TYR A 517 14.84 -12.61 -2.45
CA TYR A 517 15.44 -11.86 -1.37
C TYR A 517 14.34 -11.67 -0.33
N ARG A 518 14.24 -12.66 0.56
CA ARG A 518 13.56 -12.51 1.84
C ARG A 518 14.32 -11.40 2.57
N VAL A 519 13.85 -10.16 2.43
CA VAL A 519 14.40 -9.01 3.16
C VAL A 519 14.24 -9.34 4.63
N HIS A 520 15.37 -9.69 5.24
CA HIS A 520 15.44 -9.79 6.69
C HIS A 520 14.98 -8.45 7.25
N GLU A 521 14.09 -8.56 8.23
CA GLU A 521 13.53 -7.49 9.05
C GLU A 521 14.60 -6.43 9.39
N SER A 522 14.20 -5.15 9.38
CA SER A 522 14.95 -3.99 9.89
C SER A 522 15.75 -3.12 8.91
N CYS A 523 15.32 -2.97 7.65
CA CYS A 523 15.89 -1.95 6.74
C CYS A 523 14.85 -0.92 6.29
N GLY A 524 14.32 -0.18 7.25
CA GLY A 524 13.98 1.22 7.06
C GLY A 524 14.65 1.97 8.20
N ARG A 525 14.99 3.25 8.04
CA ARG A 525 14.89 4.13 9.21
C ARG A 525 13.40 4.17 9.55
N GLY A 526 12.89 3.12 10.19
CA GLY A 526 11.65 3.21 10.95
C GLY A 526 11.94 4.36 11.90
N LEU A 527 11.30 5.49 11.64
CA LEU A 527 11.41 6.66 12.49
C LEU A 527 11.22 6.14 13.91
N PRO A 528 12.21 6.26 14.81
CA PRO A 528 11.91 5.97 16.19
C PRO A 528 10.77 6.91 16.57
N ILE A 529 9.74 6.36 17.21
CA ILE A 529 8.54 7.07 17.71
C ILE A 529 8.93 8.36 18.47
N SER A 530 10.17 8.44 18.97
CA SER A 530 10.78 9.59 19.64
C SER A 530 11.04 10.82 18.77
N ALA A 531 11.08 10.73 17.43
CA ALA A 531 11.38 11.86 16.53
C ALA A 531 10.12 12.62 16.06
N VAL A 532 8.93 12.07 16.33
CA VAL A 532 7.66 12.67 15.93
C VAL A 532 7.11 13.50 17.09
N SER A 533 6.92 14.81 16.87
CA SER A 533 6.43 15.75 17.89
C SER A 533 5.15 15.23 18.57
N PRO A 534 5.00 15.32 19.91
CA PRO A 534 3.77 14.97 20.62
C PRO A 534 2.51 15.63 20.03
N LEU A 535 2.65 16.79 19.38
CA LEU A 535 1.58 17.49 18.69
C LEU A 535 0.98 16.69 17.51
N PHE A 536 1.77 15.87 16.83
CA PHE A 536 1.32 15.04 15.71
C PHE A 536 0.25 14.04 16.14
N TRP A 537 0.57 13.19 17.13
CA TRP A 537 -0.34 12.18 17.69
C TRP A 537 -1.60 12.82 18.28
N VAL A 538 -1.43 13.96 18.97
CA VAL A 538 -2.55 14.71 19.54
C VAL A 538 -3.51 15.21 18.45
N VAL A 539 -3.01 15.68 17.30
CA VAL A 539 -3.87 16.16 16.21
C VAL A 539 -4.59 15.01 15.51
N LEU A 540 -3.92 13.88 15.26
CA LEU A 540 -4.55 12.70 14.67
C LEU A 540 -5.63 12.11 15.60
N PHE A 541 -5.36 12.00 16.90
CA PHE A 541 -6.37 11.55 17.86
C PHE A 541 -7.53 12.55 17.99
N LYS A 542 -7.24 13.87 17.95
CA LYS A 542 -8.30 14.90 17.88
C LYS A 542 -9.15 14.76 16.62
N PHE A 543 -8.57 14.36 15.48
CA PHE A 543 -9.34 14.07 14.28
C PHE A 543 -10.30 12.88 14.51
N VAL A 544 -9.84 11.77 15.10
CA VAL A 544 -10.69 10.61 15.43
C VAL A 544 -11.87 11.02 16.32
N ARG A 545 -11.61 11.85 17.34
CA ARG A 545 -12.65 12.37 18.23
C ARG A 545 -13.61 13.34 17.52
N MET A 546 -13.08 14.35 16.83
CA MET A 546 -13.87 15.35 16.11
C MET A 546 -14.75 14.71 15.02
N ALA A 547 -14.27 13.68 14.33
CA ALA A 547 -15.07 12.93 13.38
C ALA A 547 -16.21 12.14 14.06
N GLY A 548 -16.01 11.77 15.33
CA GLY A 548 -16.95 11.09 16.22
C GLY A 548 -18.01 11.97 16.90
N GLU A 549 -17.80 13.28 16.94
CA GLU A 549 -18.66 14.22 17.66
C GLU A 549 -19.93 14.52 16.85
N MET A 550 -21.09 14.47 17.52
CA MET A 550 -22.41 14.83 16.94
C MET A 550 -22.64 14.23 15.54
N LEU A 551 -22.39 12.93 15.39
CA LEU A 551 -22.40 12.23 14.11
C LEU A 551 -23.80 12.20 13.47
N PRO A 552 -23.98 12.78 12.26
CA PRO A 552 -25.22 12.62 11.53
C PRO A 552 -25.36 11.20 10.94
N PRO A 553 -26.59 10.74 10.64
CA PRO A 553 -26.83 9.37 10.16
C PRO A 553 -26.06 8.99 8.88
N THR A 554 -25.81 9.94 7.99
CA THR A 554 -25.06 9.72 6.73
C THR A 554 -23.57 9.45 6.98
N LEU A 555 -22.99 9.98 8.06
CA LEU A 555 -21.58 9.81 8.40
C LEU A 555 -21.35 8.66 9.39
N PHE A 556 -22.40 8.10 9.99
CA PHE A 556 -22.30 7.04 10.99
C PHE A 556 -21.55 5.80 10.48
N VAL A 557 -21.99 5.24 9.34
CA VAL A 557 -21.36 4.04 8.76
C VAL A 557 -19.93 4.32 8.28
N PRO A 558 -19.64 5.39 7.51
CA PRO A 558 -18.26 5.74 7.15
C PRO A 558 -17.32 5.90 8.35
N TYR A 559 -17.79 6.56 9.42
CA TYR A 559 -17.00 6.74 10.63
C TYR A 559 -16.67 5.42 11.33
N LEU A 560 -17.66 4.54 11.53
CA LEU A 560 -17.43 3.26 12.19
C LEU A 560 -16.53 2.33 11.37
N LYS A 561 -16.65 2.34 10.03
CA LYS A 561 -15.71 1.59 9.19
C LYS A 561 -14.29 2.14 9.29
N MET A 562 -14.12 3.47 9.29
CA MET A 562 -12.82 4.09 9.57
C MET A 562 -12.28 3.68 10.94
N LEU A 563 -13.09 3.80 12.00
CA LEU A 563 -12.69 3.45 13.36
C LEU A 563 -12.26 1.98 13.46
N ARG A 564 -12.99 1.08 12.80
CA ARG A 564 -12.63 -0.34 12.69
C ARG A 564 -11.27 -0.52 12.02
N SER A 565 -11.00 0.14 10.90
CA SER A 565 -9.74 -0.04 10.17
C SER A 565 -8.52 0.40 10.97
N ILE A 566 -8.65 1.46 11.76
CA ILE A 566 -7.57 1.95 12.63
C ILE A 566 -7.50 1.23 13.99
N ALA A 567 -8.38 0.26 14.26
CA ALA A 567 -8.42 -0.57 15.47
C ALA A 567 -7.83 -1.98 15.27
N SER A 568 -7.16 -2.23 14.14
CA SER A 568 -6.72 -3.55 13.65
C SER A 568 -5.36 -4.03 14.21
N SER A 569 -5.04 -3.68 15.46
CA SER A 569 -3.87 -4.19 16.20
C SER A 569 -4.17 -4.28 17.70
N PRO A 570 -3.40 -5.04 18.51
CA PRO A 570 -3.69 -5.19 19.93
C PRO A 570 -3.73 -3.88 20.72
N GLN A 571 -2.80 -2.96 20.48
CA GLN A 571 -2.80 -1.67 21.16
C GLN A 571 -3.89 -0.73 20.61
N CYS A 572 -4.06 -0.69 19.27
CA CYS A 572 -5.10 0.15 18.65
C CYS A 572 -6.51 -0.25 19.10
N SER A 573 -6.80 -1.55 19.18
CA SER A 573 -8.09 -2.07 19.65
C SER A 573 -8.35 -1.73 21.12
N ARG A 574 -7.33 -1.82 21.99
CA ARG A 574 -7.42 -1.35 23.37
C ARG A 574 -7.76 0.14 23.46
N TYR A 575 -7.10 0.98 22.66
CA TYR A 575 -7.38 2.42 22.62
C TYR A 575 -8.80 2.71 22.11
N ALA A 576 -9.24 2.02 21.05
CA ALA A 576 -10.59 2.14 20.54
C ALA A 576 -11.65 1.72 21.57
N PHE A 577 -11.41 0.62 22.29
CA PHE A 577 -12.27 0.15 23.38
C PHE A 577 -12.41 1.20 24.48
N ASN A 578 -11.28 1.73 24.97
CA ASN A 578 -11.27 2.75 26.02
C ASN A 578 -11.96 4.04 25.57
N MET A 579 -11.71 4.50 24.33
CA MET A 579 -12.35 5.70 23.79
C MET A 579 -13.88 5.57 23.77
N LEU A 580 -14.41 4.43 23.30
CA LEU A 580 -15.86 4.17 23.27
C LEU A 580 -16.46 3.92 24.65
N LYS A 581 -15.65 3.50 25.64
CA LYS A 581 -16.05 3.35 27.04
C LYS A 581 -16.12 4.68 27.78
N GLU A 582 -15.16 5.57 27.54
CA GLU A 582 -15.09 6.89 28.18
C GLU A 582 -16.07 7.90 27.57
N ASN A 583 -16.54 7.67 26.34
CA ASN A 583 -17.43 8.58 25.65
C ASN A 583 -18.87 8.49 26.20
N SER A 584 -19.18 9.27 27.24
CA SER A 584 -20.52 9.35 27.84
C SER A 584 -21.56 10.12 26.99
N SER A 585 -21.21 10.55 25.77
CA SER A 585 -22.10 11.29 24.88
C SER A 585 -22.97 10.35 24.02
N ASN A 586 -24.27 10.64 23.95
CA ASN A 586 -25.33 9.63 23.88
C ASN A 586 -25.52 8.78 22.60
N ASN A 587 -24.64 8.83 21.59
CA ASN A 587 -24.84 8.06 20.35
C ASN A 587 -23.61 7.24 19.88
N LEU A 588 -22.46 7.35 20.56
CA LEU A 588 -21.21 6.70 20.14
C LEU A 588 -20.46 6.14 21.36
N SER A 589 -21.05 5.13 21.99
CA SER A 589 -20.52 4.43 23.14
C SER A 589 -20.90 2.95 23.11
N TRP A 590 -20.19 2.12 23.87
CA TRP A 590 -20.56 0.71 24.03
C TRP A 590 -21.97 0.55 24.60
N ASP A 591 -22.34 1.38 25.59
CA ASP A 591 -23.69 1.38 26.16
C ASP A 591 -24.75 1.68 25.10
N HIS A 592 -24.53 2.67 24.23
CA HIS A 592 -25.46 2.99 23.15
C HIS A 592 -25.59 1.84 22.14
N PHE A 593 -24.46 1.21 21.77
CA PHE A 593 -24.45 0.09 20.82
C PHE A 593 -25.24 -1.10 21.35
N PHE A 594 -24.96 -1.56 22.57
CA PHE A 594 -25.65 -2.71 23.14
C PHE A 594 -27.09 -2.41 23.54
N SER A 595 -27.41 -1.22 24.05
CA SER A 595 -28.80 -0.81 24.30
C SER A 595 -29.61 -0.75 23.00
N SER A 596 -28.99 -0.33 21.88
CA SER A 596 -29.64 -0.32 20.57
C SER A 596 -29.91 -1.74 20.06
N LEU A 597 -28.92 -2.65 20.17
CA LEU A 597 -29.08 -4.06 19.82
C LEU A 597 -30.17 -4.74 20.66
N GLU A 598 -30.21 -4.45 21.97
CA GLU A 598 -31.26 -4.92 22.88
C GLU A 598 -32.65 -4.44 22.43
N ARG A 599 -32.78 -3.16 22.07
CA ARG A 599 -34.03 -2.59 21.59
C ARG A 599 -34.50 -3.28 20.30
N TYR A 600 -33.60 -3.53 19.34
CA TYR A 600 -33.96 -4.29 18.13
C TYR A 600 -34.39 -5.71 18.47
N TYR A 601 -33.66 -6.38 19.37
CA TYR A 601 -33.99 -7.73 19.82
C TYR A 601 -35.38 -7.81 20.46
N ASN A 602 -35.70 -6.91 21.38
CA ASN A 602 -36.99 -6.85 22.05
C ASN A 602 -38.13 -6.54 21.06
N ASN A 603 -37.93 -5.57 20.15
CA ASN A 603 -38.94 -5.20 19.16
C ASN A 603 -39.24 -6.33 18.17
N LEU A 604 -38.24 -7.11 17.76
CA LEU A 604 -38.42 -8.23 16.83
C LEU A 604 -39.11 -9.44 17.46
N ARG A 605 -39.08 -9.58 18.79
CA ARG A 605 -39.73 -10.69 19.53
C ARG A 605 -41.16 -10.38 20.00
N GLN A 606 -41.58 -9.12 20.02
CA GLN A 606 -42.94 -8.77 20.45
C GLN A 606 -44.00 -9.34 19.48
N GLU A 607 -44.64 -10.44 19.87
CA GLU A 607 -45.86 -10.95 19.24
C GLU A 607 -46.99 -9.92 19.39
N LEU A 608 -47.76 -9.66 18.33
CA LEU A 608 -48.99 -8.87 18.46
C LEU A 608 -49.96 -9.67 19.35
N PRO A 609 -50.71 -9.02 20.27
CA PRO A 609 -51.92 -9.64 20.78
C PRO A 609 -52.81 -10.00 19.58
N PRO A 610 -53.49 -11.17 19.58
CA PRO A 610 -54.43 -11.49 18.51
C PRO A 610 -55.45 -10.34 18.43
N SER A 611 -55.46 -9.61 17.31
CA SER A 611 -56.44 -8.56 17.10
C SER A 611 -57.80 -9.21 16.95
N THR A 612 -58.66 -9.06 17.95
CA THR A 612 -60.10 -9.21 17.74
C THR A 612 -60.53 -8.11 16.78
N ASP A 613 -61.04 -8.50 15.63
CA ASP A 613 -61.60 -7.63 14.59
C ASP A 613 -62.50 -6.53 15.18
N THR A 614 -62.10 -5.27 15.04
CA THR A 614 -63.01 -4.16 14.70
C THR A 614 -62.24 -2.99 14.09
N VAL A 615 -62.51 -2.77 12.80
CA VAL A 615 -62.54 -1.54 12.00
C VAL A 615 -61.94 -0.23 12.61
N TYR A 616 -61.09 0.42 11.80
CA TYR A 616 -60.45 1.75 11.96
C TYR A 616 -59.21 1.86 12.86
N ARG A 617 -58.04 1.50 12.28
CA ARG A 617 -56.90 2.41 12.08
C ARG A 617 -55.75 1.67 11.37
N HIS A 618 -55.52 2.01 10.11
CA HIS A 618 -54.25 1.73 9.44
C HIS A 618 -53.14 2.54 10.13
N ARG A 619 -52.29 1.87 10.92
CA ARG A 619 -50.88 2.25 11.07
C ARG A 619 -50.04 1.04 10.72
N VAL A 620 -49.56 1.01 9.48
CA VAL A 620 -48.50 0.11 9.05
C VAL A 620 -47.22 0.57 9.74
N TYR A 621 -46.94 0.02 10.93
CA TYR A 621 -45.63 0.15 11.53
C TYR A 621 -44.72 -0.88 10.84
N PRO A 622 -43.64 -0.49 10.15
CA PRO A 622 -42.71 -1.46 9.63
C PRO A 622 -42.01 -2.13 10.83
N ARG A 623 -42.39 -3.38 11.12
CA ARG A 623 -41.71 -4.27 12.08
C ARG A 623 -40.30 -4.70 11.62
N GLY A 624 -39.77 -4.08 10.57
CA GLY A 624 -38.53 -4.44 9.93
C GLY A 624 -37.45 -3.40 10.20
N ILE A 625 -36.22 -3.87 10.37
CA ILE A 625 -35.02 -3.01 10.38
C ILE A 625 -34.87 -2.43 8.98
N THR A 626 -34.76 -1.12 8.86
CA THR A 626 -34.57 -0.45 7.57
C THR A 626 -33.19 -0.80 6.96
N PRO A 627 -33.01 -0.71 5.63
CA PRO A 627 -31.71 -0.96 5.00
C PRO A 627 -30.58 -0.10 5.56
N GLN A 628 -30.85 1.16 5.91
CA GLN A 628 -29.87 2.05 6.52
C GLN A 628 -29.51 1.63 7.95
N GLU A 629 -30.49 1.22 8.75
CA GLU A 629 -30.25 0.67 10.09
C GLU A 629 -29.47 -0.64 10.03
N ILE A 630 -29.72 -1.51 9.04
CA ILE A 630 -28.92 -2.73 8.82
C ILE A 630 -27.46 -2.38 8.60
N GLN A 631 -27.14 -1.40 7.74
CA GLN A 631 -25.77 -0.96 7.51
C GLN A 631 -25.13 -0.40 8.80
N GLY A 632 -25.90 0.35 9.59
CA GLY A 632 -25.46 0.84 10.91
C GLY A 632 -25.14 -0.29 11.88
N LEU A 633 -26.03 -1.28 12.00
CA LEU A 633 -25.83 -2.46 12.84
C LEU A 633 -24.61 -3.29 12.40
N GLN A 634 -24.44 -3.51 11.09
CA GLN A 634 -23.26 -4.20 10.56
C GLN A 634 -21.96 -3.45 10.88
N ALA A 635 -21.97 -2.12 10.82
CA ALA A 635 -20.80 -1.32 11.18
C ALA A 635 -20.46 -1.41 12.68
N VAL A 636 -21.47 -1.39 13.56
CA VAL A 636 -21.31 -1.60 15.01
C VAL A 636 -20.75 -2.99 15.32
N LEU A 637 -21.32 -4.04 14.70
CA LEU A 637 -20.84 -5.41 14.84
C LEU A 637 -19.41 -5.58 14.31
N GLY A 638 -19.08 -4.87 13.23
CA GLY A 638 -17.73 -4.84 12.66
C GLY A 638 -16.69 -4.27 13.63
N VAL A 639 -16.97 -3.15 14.29
CA VAL A 639 -16.09 -2.57 15.33
C VAL A 639 -15.99 -3.52 16.53
N THR A 640 -17.13 -4.05 17.00
CA THR A 640 -17.18 -5.00 18.12
C THR A 640 -16.32 -6.23 17.86
N ARG A 641 -16.46 -6.83 16.67
CA ARG A 641 -15.67 -7.98 16.22
C ARG A 641 -14.18 -7.65 16.21
N THR A 642 -13.77 -6.56 15.54
CA THR A 642 -12.36 -6.20 15.43
C THR A 642 -11.74 -5.94 16.81
N VAL A 643 -12.43 -5.23 17.71
CA VAL A 643 -11.93 -5.03 19.08
C VAL A 643 -11.77 -6.36 19.82
N ALA A 644 -12.74 -7.26 19.71
CA ALA A 644 -12.68 -8.57 20.37
C ALA A 644 -11.63 -9.52 19.75
N GLU A 645 -11.32 -9.39 18.45
CA GLU A 645 -10.31 -10.20 17.76
C GLU A 645 -8.87 -9.78 18.12
N TYR A 646 -8.63 -8.50 18.40
CA TYR A 646 -7.28 -7.99 18.62
C TYR A 646 -6.94 -7.75 20.10
N ASP A 647 -7.91 -7.61 21.00
CA ASP A 647 -7.66 -7.35 22.42
C ASP A 647 -8.49 -8.25 23.36
N ASP A 648 -7.83 -9.23 23.97
CA ASP A 648 -8.46 -10.22 24.84
C ASP A 648 -9.10 -9.57 26.09
N CYS A 649 -8.53 -8.49 26.65
CA CYS A 649 -9.17 -7.86 27.81
C CYS A 649 -10.44 -7.09 27.44
N ALA A 650 -10.47 -6.43 26.27
CA ALA A 650 -11.70 -5.82 25.78
C ALA A 650 -12.75 -6.89 25.46
N GLN A 651 -12.35 -8.01 24.86
CA GLN A 651 -13.23 -9.16 24.60
C GLN A 651 -13.90 -9.67 25.88
N VAL A 652 -13.12 -9.91 26.94
CA VAL A 652 -13.64 -10.30 28.26
C VAL A 652 -14.56 -9.23 28.84
N ALA A 653 -14.14 -7.96 28.83
CA ALA A 653 -14.95 -6.86 29.36
C ALA A 653 -16.29 -6.67 28.62
N LEU A 654 -16.33 -6.94 27.31
CA LEU A 654 -17.56 -6.94 26.50
C LEU A 654 -18.52 -8.08 26.92
N CYS A 655 -17.98 -9.26 27.22
CA CYS A 655 -18.77 -10.44 27.58
C CYS A 655 -19.26 -10.42 29.03
N GLU A 656 -18.44 -9.93 29.97
CA GLU A 656 -18.73 -9.95 31.41
C GLU A 656 -19.62 -8.79 31.86
N ASN A 657 -19.86 -7.77 31.02
CA ASN A 657 -20.71 -6.65 31.39
C ASN A 657 -22.19 -7.09 31.45
N PRO A 658 -22.82 -7.13 32.64
CA PRO A 658 -24.17 -7.64 32.79
C PRO A 658 -25.23 -6.73 32.15
N HIS A 659 -24.94 -5.43 32.00
CA HIS A 659 -25.86 -4.48 31.36
C HIS A 659 -25.90 -4.65 29.85
N TRP A 660 -24.79 -5.08 29.22
CA TRP A 660 -24.74 -5.28 27.78
C TRP A 660 -25.27 -6.65 27.38
N ASN A 661 -25.11 -7.67 28.25
CA ASN A 661 -25.60 -9.03 28.03
C ASN A 661 -25.31 -9.55 26.60
N ALA A 662 -24.09 -9.25 26.11
CA ALA A 662 -23.77 -9.26 24.69
C ALA A 662 -24.03 -10.62 24.01
N LEU A 663 -23.61 -11.71 24.65
CA LEU A 663 -23.76 -13.07 24.10
C LEU A 663 -25.24 -13.44 23.89
N ASN A 664 -26.10 -13.17 24.88
CA ASN A 664 -27.51 -13.52 24.81
C ASN A 664 -28.29 -12.67 23.80
N ILE A 665 -28.01 -11.36 23.74
CA ILE A 665 -28.69 -10.45 22.81
C ILE A 665 -28.32 -10.81 21.37
N LEU A 666 -27.03 -10.99 21.07
CA LEU A 666 -26.56 -11.31 19.73
C LEU A 666 -27.09 -12.68 19.27
N LEU A 667 -27.06 -13.69 20.15
CA LEU A 667 -27.63 -15.01 19.86
C LEU A 667 -29.15 -14.95 19.64
N GLY A 668 -29.84 -14.17 20.46
CA GLY A 668 -31.28 -13.93 20.31
C GLY A 668 -31.64 -13.25 18.98
N LEU A 669 -30.82 -12.30 18.52
CA LEU A 669 -30.98 -11.66 17.21
C LEU A 669 -30.76 -12.63 16.04
N VAL A 670 -29.86 -13.61 16.17
CA VAL A 670 -29.68 -14.68 15.17
C VAL A 670 -30.96 -15.51 15.00
N SER A 671 -31.70 -15.72 16.10
CA SER A 671 -32.99 -16.41 16.11
C SER A 671 -34.13 -15.59 15.50
N CYS A 672 -33.99 -14.28 15.41
CA CYS A 672 -35.00 -13.39 14.85
C CYS A 672 -35.04 -13.47 13.30
N SER A 673 -36.12 -12.94 12.72
CA SER A 673 -36.28 -12.80 11.27
C SER A 673 -35.50 -11.58 10.76
N VAL A 674 -34.17 -11.68 10.73
CA VAL A 674 -33.27 -10.64 10.18
C VAL A 674 -32.61 -11.09 8.87
N PRO A 675 -32.17 -10.16 7.99
CA PRO A 675 -31.54 -10.50 6.71
C PRO A 675 -30.26 -11.33 6.86
N ILE A 676 -29.99 -12.18 5.86
CA ILE A 676 -28.81 -13.08 5.85
C ILE A 676 -27.49 -12.33 6.08
N PRO A 677 -27.22 -11.16 5.43
CA PRO A 677 -25.98 -10.43 5.67
C PRO A 677 -25.81 -9.95 7.12
N LEU A 678 -26.91 -9.65 7.82
CA LEU A 678 -26.86 -9.28 9.24
C LEU A 678 -26.66 -10.51 10.13
N LYS A 679 -27.29 -11.65 9.81
CA LYS A 679 -27.04 -12.93 10.51
C LYS A 679 -25.58 -13.35 10.43
N ALA A 680 -24.96 -13.21 9.25
CA ALA A 680 -23.55 -13.53 9.05
C ALA A 680 -22.65 -12.68 9.97
N GLU A 681 -22.86 -11.36 10.01
CA GLU A 681 -22.08 -10.48 10.89
C GLU A 681 -22.31 -10.80 12.37
N LEU A 682 -23.55 -11.08 12.79
CA LEU A 682 -23.86 -11.49 14.17
C LEU A 682 -23.09 -12.76 14.58
N LEU A 683 -23.05 -13.77 13.72
CA LEU A 683 -22.33 -15.02 13.97
C LEU A 683 -20.82 -14.82 14.01
N LEU A 684 -20.27 -13.99 13.12
CA LEU A 684 -18.83 -13.66 13.12
C LEU A 684 -18.44 -12.87 14.38
N THR A 685 -19.28 -11.95 14.84
CA THR A 685 -19.07 -11.23 16.11
C THR A 685 -19.16 -12.17 17.31
N LEU A 686 -20.13 -13.10 17.34
CA LEU A 686 -20.23 -14.12 18.39
C LEU A 686 -18.98 -15.01 18.42
N ALA A 687 -18.46 -15.41 17.28
CA ALA A 687 -17.22 -16.19 17.19
C ALA A 687 -16.01 -15.42 17.77
N ALA A 688 -15.89 -14.13 17.47
CA ALA A 688 -14.84 -13.28 18.04
C ALA A 688 -14.97 -13.14 19.57
N LEU A 689 -16.21 -13.02 20.08
CA LEU A 689 -16.49 -12.94 21.52
C LEU A 689 -16.32 -14.29 22.25
N ALA A 690 -16.30 -15.40 21.53
CA ALA A 690 -16.15 -16.76 22.09
C ALA A 690 -14.71 -17.28 22.05
N ARG A 691 -13.71 -16.40 21.94
CA ARG A 691 -12.30 -16.80 21.87
C ARG A 691 -11.70 -17.27 23.18
N SER A 692 -12.24 -16.85 24.32
CA SER A 692 -11.75 -17.30 25.63
C SER A 692 -12.52 -18.56 26.08
N PRO A 693 -11.88 -19.51 26.78
CA PRO A 693 -12.53 -20.78 27.17
C PRO A 693 -13.84 -20.59 27.94
N ASN A 694 -13.87 -19.63 28.87
CA ASN A 694 -15.05 -19.33 29.68
C ASN A 694 -16.22 -18.78 28.85
N THR A 695 -15.95 -17.85 27.92
CA THR A 695 -17.01 -17.28 27.08
C THR A 695 -17.46 -18.28 26.02
N ALA A 696 -16.57 -19.13 25.52
CA ALA A 696 -16.90 -20.23 24.62
C ALA A 696 -17.87 -21.22 25.28
N ALA A 697 -17.57 -21.69 26.49
CA ALA A 697 -18.46 -22.58 27.23
C ALA A 697 -19.84 -21.96 27.47
N THR A 698 -19.87 -20.69 27.87
CA THR A 698 -21.12 -19.94 28.08
C THR A 698 -21.93 -19.82 26.79
N LEU A 699 -21.27 -19.54 25.66
CA LEU A 699 -21.93 -19.44 24.36
C LEU A 699 -22.47 -20.79 23.90
N TRP A 700 -21.71 -21.89 24.08
CA TRP A 700 -22.17 -23.24 23.74
C TRP A 700 -23.43 -23.63 24.53
N HIS A 701 -23.45 -23.38 25.83
CA HIS A 701 -24.65 -23.59 26.65
C HIS A 701 -25.83 -22.75 26.17
N SER A 702 -25.59 -21.49 25.78
CA SER A 702 -26.63 -20.60 25.27
C SER A 702 -27.16 -21.06 23.91
N LEU A 703 -26.28 -21.53 23.02
CA LEU A 703 -26.61 -22.10 21.72
C LEU A 703 -27.50 -23.34 21.87
N GLU A 704 -27.10 -24.27 22.75
CA GLU A 704 -27.89 -25.45 23.06
C GLU A 704 -29.26 -25.08 23.66
N ALA A 705 -29.29 -24.19 24.65
CA ALA A 705 -30.54 -23.75 25.28
C ALA A 705 -31.50 -23.05 24.29
N SER A 706 -30.96 -22.33 23.30
CA SER A 706 -31.75 -21.63 22.27
C SER A 706 -32.39 -22.57 21.25
N GLN A 707 -31.89 -23.80 21.12
CA GLN A 707 -32.30 -24.77 20.09
C GLN A 707 -32.27 -24.23 18.65
N ILE A 708 -31.44 -23.20 18.38
CA ILE A 708 -31.16 -22.72 17.01
C ILE A 708 -30.58 -23.87 16.17
N LEU A 709 -29.66 -24.63 16.78
CA LEU A 709 -29.27 -25.95 16.34
C LEU A 709 -30.22 -26.94 17.02
N THR A 710 -30.98 -27.70 16.24
CA THR A 710 -31.91 -28.69 16.78
C THR A 710 -31.13 -29.89 17.30
N THR A 711 -30.82 -29.89 18.59
CA THR A 711 -30.13 -31.00 19.27
C THR A 711 -31.11 -31.92 19.98
N VAL A 712 -32.33 -31.46 20.27
CA VAL A 712 -33.40 -32.25 20.89
C VAL A 712 -34.51 -32.56 19.85
N PRO A 713 -34.93 -33.83 19.69
CA PRO A 713 -36.01 -34.18 18.78
C PRO A 713 -37.35 -33.55 19.23
N SER A 714 -38.01 -32.83 18.32
CA SER A 714 -39.36 -32.31 18.60
C SER A 714 -40.39 -33.43 18.47
N ILE A 715 -41.29 -33.53 19.46
CA ILE A 715 -42.43 -34.45 19.49
C ILE A 715 -43.60 -33.93 18.61
N SER A 716 -43.48 -32.72 18.06
CA SER A 716 -44.53 -32.08 17.27
C SER A 716 -44.43 -32.45 15.79
N SER A 717 -45.58 -32.70 15.14
CA SER A 717 -45.67 -32.93 13.69
C SER A 717 -45.40 -31.67 12.84
N TYR A 718 -45.12 -30.53 13.48
CA TYR A 718 -44.83 -29.26 12.84
C TYR A 718 -43.31 -29.03 12.87
N GLN A 719 -42.64 -29.17 11.72
CA GLN A 719 -41.21 -28.92 11.62
C GLN A 719 -40.91 -27.43 11.85
N PRO A 720 -40.14 -27.04 12.89
CA PRO A 720 -39.66 -25.67 13.00
C PRO A 720 -38.68 -25.40 11.85
N ARG A 721 -38.71 -24.19 11.29
CA ARG A 721 -37.74 -23.70 10.30
C ARG A 721 -36.37 -23.45 10.96
N GLY A 722 -35.67 -24.52 11.36
CA GLY A 722 -34.30 -24.51 11.86
C GLY A 722 -33.32 -25.12 10.85
N VAL A 723 -32.01 -24.95 11.08
CA VAL A 723 -30.98 -25.64 10.28
C VAL A 723 -31.02 -27.13 10.65
N GLN A 724 -31.40 -27.99 9.72
CA GLN A 724 -31.37 -29.44 9.93
C GLN A 724 -29.92 -29.90 10.01
N VAL A 725 -29.53 -30.48 11.15
CA VAL A 725 -28.22 -31.12 11.32
C VAL A 725 -28.28 -32.45 10.56
N HIS A 726 -27.43 -32.61 9.53
CA HIS A 726 -27.15 -33.96 9.02
C HIS A 726 -26.37 -34.67 10.13
N ASN A 727 -27.04 -35.60 10.79
CA ASN A 727 -26.57 -36.30 11.99
C ASN A 727 -25.42 -37.26 11.67
N ASP A 728 -24.19 -36.75 11.67
CA ASP A 728 -23.01 -37.55 12.00
C ASP A 728 -22.70 -37.33 13.48
N TYR A 729 -23.44 -38.04 14.34
CA TYR A 729 -23.38 -37.97 15.81
C TYR A 729 -22.00 -38.26 16.44
N SER A 730 -20.97 -38.59 15.65
CA SER A 730 -19.63 -38.89 16.15
C SER A 730 -18.71 -37.66 16.28
N LEU A 731 -18.95 -36.56 15.56
CA LEU A 731 -18.00 -35.43 15.50
C LEU A 731 -18.31 -34.31 16.52
N LEU A 732 -19.57 -34.15 16.93
CA LEU A 732 -19.98 -33.07 17.86
C LEU A 732 -19.70 -33.41 19.33
N THR A 733 -19.83 -34.67 19.73
CA THR A 733 -19.49 -35.12 21.09
C THR A 733 -18.00 -34.96 21.38
N ASP A 734 -17.13 -35.29 20.40
CA ASP A 734 -15.68 -35.14 20.54
C ASP A 734 -15.23 -33.66 20.59
N ALA A 735 -15.95 -32.76 19.92
CA ALA A 735 -15.65 -31.32 19.98
C ALA A 735 -16.06 -30.69 21.32
N THR A 736 -17.22 -31.08 21.88
CA THR A 736 -17.66 -30.58 23.20
C THR A 736 -16.81 -31.11 24.36
N GLN A 737 -16.29 -32.33 24.27
CA GLN A 737 -15.43 -32.90 25.31
C GLN A 737 -14.00 -32.32 25.27
N ASN A 738 -13.48 -32.00 24.08
CA ASN A 738 -12.16 -31.37 23.94
C ASN A 738 -12.14 -29.86 24.22
N CYS A 739 -13.30 -29.17 24.25
CA CYS A 739 -13.38 -27.77 24.67
C CYS A 739 -13.54 -27.56 26.19
N MET A 740 -13.86 -28.62 26.95
CA MET A 740 -13.96 -28.58 28.42
C MET A 740 -12.68 -29.06 29.13
N GLN A 741 -11.66 -29.49 28.40
CA GLN A 741 -10.29 -29.73 28.89
C GLN A 741 -9.38 -28.61 28.39
#